data_AF-A0A5C7H565-F1
#
_entry.id   AF-A0A5C7H565-F1
#
_cell.length_a   1.000
_cell.length_b   1.000
_cell.length_c   1.000
_cell.angle_alpha   90.00
_cell.angle_beta   90.00
_cell.angle_gamma   90.00
#
_symmetry.space_group_name_H-M   'P 1'
#
loop_
_entity.id
_entity.type
_entity.pdbx_description
1 polymer ?
#
loop_
_entity_poly.entity_id
_entity_poly.type
_entity_poly.pdbx_seq_one_letter_code
_entity_poly.pdbx_strand_id
1 'polypeptide(L)'
;MLNAEAAKDNAGLSMVIRDSKGFVMAAGPQKLIATFSPQVAEAFGPLISLRLGFVQTLVVSSAKMAKEVMKTHDLQFCSRPALLGQQTLSYNGQDLVFTPYNDYYKEMRKLCAVHLFNSNRVYQYRPIREDEVSLMIEKISKSVVACKPVNLSELMMSLTSTIICRIGFGKRYGDEGVERSRFHALLNETQAMFGIFFFSDYFPFMGWFDKFTGLISRLEKNFKEFDSFYQKLIDEHLDPKRPKSDQEDIIDVLLEMKKQSGFKINLTWDHIKAILMNVFVAGTDTGAATVIWAMTYLMKNPRVMKKVQEEVRNLVGAKGFVDEDDVKRLSYLKDVVKETMRLQPTVPLLVPRETTEKCILEGYEIQAKTLVFVNTWAIGRDPEVWENPEEFYPERFVGSSIDIKGQHFELAPFGAGRRICPGMHMGIATVELALANLLYKFDWEMPVGIKKEDLDFDVLPGITMHKKNVLRLIAKNMDIVSFASIIEEVAPYNTMALFMIILLSLSIFLLIILQIYRKTKRSSVCLPPGPRGLPFIGNLHQFHSSNNVPPCNLWKLSKQYGPLMSLQLGFVPTLVVSSAKMAKEVMKTHDLQFCSRRALLGPKKLTYNCSDLALSPYNDYWREMRKICVVHLFNSVRVQQFRPIREDEISRLIEKISKSSVAFKPVNLSEMMISLTNSTIFRVAFGKRHEDDEGVETSRFHALLKETQAVLGGFFFQDYFPYMGWADKLTGMISRLEKNIKEFDTLYQEVIDEHLDPKRSKGKQEDIADVLLQIQKEREFKIDLTWDNVKGVLADIFVGGTDTSAASVIWAMTYLMKHPRVMKKVQEEIRDLTGKKGFVDEDDIRRFSYLEDVVKETMRLQPVAPLLVPRETIDKCVLDGPCEVSYWTAEVAELVTREMLLVQLWVTALAEHHYTPLDCIDAELVDLHHQADIQQVLMKDKMLQLVQAALDKMLQQVVDNWSDVELYFPYVAYAM
;
A
#
# COMPACT_ATOMS: atom_id res chain seq x y z
N MET A 1 14.04 8.59 42.03
CA MET A 1 14.28 10.05 42.19
C MET A 1 15.39 10.55 41.23
N LEU A 2 15.51 9.99 40.04
CA LEU A 2 16.25 10.53 38.89
C LEU A 2 15.49 10.07 37.64
N ASN A 3 15.32 10.96 36.66
CA ASN A 3 14.57 10.84 35.38
C ASN A 3 13.18 11.50 35.30
N ALA A 4 12.98 12.63 35.97
CA ALA A 4 11.89 13.57 35.64
C ALA A 4 12.38 14.91 35.03
N GLU A 5 13.71 15.14 34.96
CA GLU A 5 14.27 16.43 34.54
C GLU A 5 14.64 16.53 33.04
N ALA A 6 14.78 15.41 32.32
CA ALA A 6 15.14 15.46 30.90
C ALA A 6 14.00 15.95 29.97
N ALA A 7 12.76 16.08 30.48
CA ALA A 7 11.61 16.53 29.71
C ALA A 7 11.36 18.05 29.77
N LYS A 8 12.07 18.79 30.63
CA LYS A 8 11.87 20.26 30.79
C LYS A 8 12.76 21.13 29.90
N ASP A 9 13.93 20.64 29.48
CA ASP A 9 14.96 21.50 28.86
C ASP A 9 14.91 21.59 27.32
N ASN A 10 14.00 20.90 26.64
CA ASN A 10 13.89 20.93 25.16
C ASN A 10 12.64 21.63 24.61
N ALA A 11 11.87 22.33 25.45
CA ALA A 11 10.60 22.95 25.04
C ALA A 11 10.76 24.30 24.29
N GLY A 12 11.98 24.80 24.07
CA GLY A 12 12.26 26.01 23.31
C GLY A 12 13.02 25.69 22.02
N LEU A 13 12.37 25.82 20.86
CA LEU A 13 12.91 25.59 19.50
C LEU A 13 13.21 24.13 19.13
N SER A 14 12.19 23.37 18.73
CA SER A 14 12.18 22.62 17.47
C SER A 14 10.92 21.77 17.35
N MET A 15 10.04 22.12 16.41
CA MET A 15 9.14 21.11 15.86
C MET A 15 9.94 20.27 14.86
N VAL A 16 10.79 19.40 15.40
CA VAL A 16 11.59 18.42 14.67
C VAL A 16 11.36 17.08 15.34
N ILE A 17 10.40 16.32 14.81
CA ILE A 17 10.29 14.92 15.17
C ILE A 17 11.40 14.17 14.44
N ARG A 18 12.43 13.77 15.20
CA ARG A 18 13.30 12.65 14.89
C ARG A 18 12.51 11.36 15.13
N ASP A 19 12.07 10.71 14.07
CA ASP A 19 12.35 9.28 13.97
C ASP A 19 13.82 9.15 13.53
N SER A 20 14.49 8.07 13.92
CA SER A 20 15.85 7.68 13.58
C SER A 20 16.22 7.77 12.08
N LYS A 21 15.28 8.11 11.19
CA LYS A 21 15.46 8.35 9.76
C LYS A 21 14.94 9.69 9.21
N GLY A 22 14.79 10.74 10.02
CA GLY A 22 14.70 12.13 9.54
C GLY A 22 13.39 12.58 8.86
N PHE A 23 13.07 13.86 9.07
CA PHE A 23 11.96 14.70 8.58
C PHE A 23 10.94 14.08 7.60
N VAL A 24 9.73 13.82 8.11
CA VAL A 24 8.54 13.54 7.31
C VAL A 24 7.84 14.86 6.99
N MET A 25 8.09 15.46 5.81
CA MET A 25 7.28 16.59 5.30
C MET A 25 5.99 16.15 4.59
N ALA A 26 5.76 14.84 4.42
CA ALA A 26 4.62 14.31 3.67
C ALA A 26 3.42 13.90 4.54
N ALA A 27 3.55 13.92 5.87
CA ALA A 27 2.44 13.63 6.78
C ALA A 27 1.78 14.95 7.15
N GLY A 28 0.52 15.13 6.78
CA GLY A 28 -0.28 16.27 7.24
C GLY A 28 -0.28 16.37 8.76
N PRO A 29 -0.46 17.58 9.33
CA PRO A 29 -0.39 17.81 10.77
C PRO A 29 -1.40 16.96 11.56
N GLN A 30 -2.51 16.57 10.94
CA GLN A 30 -3.48 15.64 11.52
C GLN A 30 -2.92 14.23 11.74
N LYS A 31 -2.13 13.69 10.81
CA LYS A 31 -1.45 12.40 10.98
C LYS A 31 -0.41 12.49 12.08
N LEU A 32 0.36 13.58 12.11
CA LEU A 32 1.36 13.83 13.15
C LEU A 32 0.70 13.94 14.53
N ILE A 33 -0.39 14.69 14.66
CA ILE A 33 -1.12 14.80 15.94
C ILE A 33 -1.74 13.46 16.33
N ALA A 34 -2.38 12.73 15.41
CA ALA A 34 -2.99 11.44 15.73
C ALA A 34 -1.97 10.39 16.18
N THR A 35 -0.77 10.36 15.59
CA THR A 35 0.29 9.40 15.94
C THR A 35 1.02 9.78 17.25
N PHE A 36 1.24 11.06 17.51
CA PHE A 36 2.02 11.52 18.69
C PHE A 36 1.16 11.84 19.92
N SER A 37 -0.11 12.22 19.73
CA SER A 37 -0.96 12.70 20.81
C SER A 37 -1.17 11.72 21.97
N PRO A 38 -1.24 10.39 21.79
CA PRO A 38 -1.44 9.48 22.94
C PRO A 38 -0.24 9.48 23.90
N GLN A 39 0.97 9.33 23.37
CA GLN A 39 2.22 9.34 24.14
C GLN A 39 2.50 10.70 24.79
N VAL A 40 2.13 11.79 24.10
CA VAL A 40 2.28 13.16 24.62
C VAL A 40 1.18 13.50 25.63
N ALA A 41 -0.05 13.00 25.46
CA ALA A 41 -1.12 13.18 26.43
C ALA A 41 -0.81 12.47 27.76
N GLU A 42 -0.22 11.28 27.70
CA GLU A 42 0.25 10.56 28.89
C GLU A 42 1.34 11.34 29.64
N ALA A 43 2.20 12.07 28.93
CA ALA A 43 3.30 12.84 29.53
C ALA A 43 2.91 14.27 30.00
N PHE A 44 1.98 14.94 29.31
CA PHE A 44 1.67 16.37 29.52
C PHE A 44 0.22 16.64 29.95
N GLY A 45 -0.62 15.61 30.02
CA GLY A 45 -2.03 15.72 30.40
C GLY A 45 -2.99 15.94 29.22
N PRO A 46 -4.29 16.13 29.51
CA PRO A 46 -5.37 16.08 28.51
C PRO A 46 -5.50 17.34 27.64
N LEU A 47 -4.76 18.39 27.94
CA LEU A 47 -4.76 19.67 27.22
C LEU A 47 -3.33 20.01 26.80
N ILE A 48 -3.04 19.88 25.50
CA ILE A 48 -1.68 20.00 24.97
C ILE A 48 -1.58 21.23 24.08
N SER A 49 -0.66 22.13 24.43
CA SER A 49 -0.30 23.27 23.58
C SER A 49 0.86 22.88 22.66
N LEU A 50 0.66 23.01 21.35
CA LEU A 50 1.63 22.78 20.30
C LEU A 50 1.82 24.06 19.47
N ARG A 51 2.97 24.20 18.83
CA ARG A 51 3.24 25.31 17.91
C ARG A 51 3.60 24.81 16.52
N LEU A 52 2.60 24.68 15.65
CA LEU A 52 2.78 24.26 14.26
C LEU A 52 3.27 25.46 13.43
N GLY A 53 4.60 25.60 13.29
CA GLY A 53 5.19 26.78 12.65
C GLY A 53 4.92 28.05 13.46
N PHE A 54 4.21 29.02 12.88
CA PHE A 54 3.77 30.23 13.59
C PHE A 54 2.37 30.11 14.21
N VAL A 55 1.66 29.01 13.95
CA VAL A 55 0.29 28.82 14.40
C VAL A 55 0.27 28.14 15.77
N GLN A 56 -0.33 28.83 16.74
CA GLN A 56 -0.63 28.28 18.04
C GLN A 56 -1.72 27.22 17.91
N THR A 57 -1.46 26.01 18.40
CA THR A 57 -2.35 24.85 18.27
C THR A 57 -2.63 24.23 19.63
N LEU A 58 -3.87 23.84 19.87
CA LEU A 58 -4.34 23.19 21.09
C LEU A 58 -4.91 21.83 20.72
N VAL A 59 -4.50 20.78 21.42
CA VAL A 59 -5.04 19.43 21.27
C VAL A 59 -5.76 19.04 22.56
N VAL A 60 -7.02 18.65 22.43
CA VAL A 60 -7.93 18.29 23.52
C VAL A 60 -8.15 16.78 23.49
N SER A 61 -7.78 16.07 24.56
CA SER A 61 -7.70 14.61 24.56
C SER A 61 -8.46 13.89 25.70
N SER A 62 -9.24 14.60 26.52
CA SER A 62 -10.14 13.99 27.51
C SER A 62 -11.60 14.40 27.34
N ALA A 63 -12.54 13.56 27.81
CA ALA A 63 -13.97 13.84 27.76
C ALA A 63 -14.34 15.14 28.49
N LYS A 64 -13.72 15.39 29.67
CA LYS A 64 -13.90 16.64 30.43
C LYS A 64 -13.52 17.85 29.59
N MET A 65 -12.33 17.84 28.97
CA MET A 65 -11.86 18.98 28.18
C MET A 65 -12.63 19.15 26.87
N ALA A 66 -13.04 18.04 26.25
CA ALA A 66 -13.92 18.05 25.08
C ALA A 66 -15.27 18.71 25.39
N LYS A 67 -15.84 18.46 26.58
CA LYS A 67 -17.04 19.14 27.08
C LYS A 67 -16.81 20.63 27.29
N GLU A 68 -15.70 21.02 27.92
CA GLU A 68 -15.38 22.44 28.11
C GLU A 68 -15.29 23.18 26.77
N VAL A 69 -14.60 22.61 25.78
CA VAL A 69 -14.38 23.24 24.47
C VAL A 69 -15.63 23.22 23.57
N MET A 70 -16.42 22.13 23.57
CA MET A 70 -17.56 21.99 22.64
C MET A 70 -18.93 22.31 23.26
N LYS A 71 -19.00 22.59 24.57
CA LYS A 71 -20.25 22.93 25.26
C LYS A 71 -20.13 24.16 26.16
N THR A 72 -19.21 24.18 27.12
CA THR A 72 -19.12 25.29 28.08
C THR A 72 -18.63 26.57 27.41
N HIS A 73 -17.55 26.48 26.66
CA HIS A 73 -16.90 27.56 25.93
C HIS A 73 -17.16 27.48 24.42
N ASP A 74 -18.22 26.80 23.98
CA ASP A 74 -18.46 26.52 22.55
C ASP A 74 -18.43 27.79 21.68
N LEU A 75 -18.93 28.93 22.16
CA LEU A 75 -18.89 30.19 21.39
C LEU A 75 -17.46 30.66 21.10
N GLN A 76 -16.53 30.48 22.03
CA GLN A 76 -15.12 30.80 21.83
C GLN A 76 -14.45 29.84 20.86
N PHE A 77 -14.86 28.57 20.81
CA PHE A 77 -14.16 27.51 20.07
C PHE A 77 -14.87 27.06 18.78
N CYS A 78 -16.06 27.56 18.47
CA CYS A 78 -16.85 27.05 17.34
C CYS A 78 -16.48 27.63 15.96
N SER A 79 -15.46 28.49 15.83
CA SER A 79 -15.04 28.98 14.50
C SER A 79 -14.18 27.95 13.75
N ARG A 80 -13.92 28.23 12.47
CA ARG A 80 -13.06 27.42 11.59
C ARG A 80 -11.86 28.23 11.13
N PRO A 81 -10.67 27.62 11.04
CA PRO A 81 -9.49 28.27 10.48
C PRO A 81 -9.64 28.42 8.96
N ALA A 82 -9.04 29.47 8.40
CA ALA A 82 -9.02 29.72 6.97
C ALA A 82 -7.87 28.98 6.26
N LEU A 83 -7.85 27.64 6.36
CA LEU A 83 -6.82 26.81 5.75
C LEU A 83 -6.98 26.75 4.23
N LEU A 84 -5.90 26.95 3.47
CA LEU A 84 -5.92 27.19 2.03
C LEU A 84 -6.65 26.09 1.25
N GLY A 85 -6.24 24.82 1.43
CA GLY A 85 -6.86 23.70 0.72
C GLY A 85 -8.36 23.57 1.01
N GLN A 86 -8.76 23.78 2.26
CA GLN A 86 -10.14 23.73 2.69
C GLN A 86 -10.95 24.88 2.10
N GLN A 87 -10.43 26.11 2.17
CA GLN A 87 -11.08 27.31 1.65
C GLN A 87 -11.25 27.25 0.14
N THR A 88 -10.21 26.88 -0.63
CA THR A 88 -10.31 26.82 -2.10
C THR A 88 -11.37 25.83 -2.56
N LEU A 89 -11.37 24.60 -2.02
CA LEU A 89 -12.33 23.56 -2.40
C LEU A 89 -13.76 23.84 -1.90
N SER A 90 -13.91 24.68 -0.88
CA SER A 90 -15.20 25.11 -0.31
C SER A 90 -15.71 26.45 -0.85
N TYR A 91 -15.23 26.88 -2.03
CA TYR A 91 -15.64 28.15 -2.64
C TYR A 91 -15.39 29.33 -1.69
N ASN A 92 -14.22 29.34 -1.06
CA ASN A 92 -13.77 30.33 -0.07
C ASN A 92 -14.64 30.35 1.19
N GLY A 93 -14.95 29.16 1.74
CA GLY A 93 -15.71 29.03 2.98
C GLY A 93 -17.19 29.39 2.84
N GLN A 94 -17.73 29.26 1.63
CA GLN A 94 -19.16 29.37 1.31
C GLN A 94 -19.91 28.04 1.55
N ASP A 95 -19.24 27.07 2.15
CA ASP A 95 -19.79 25.79 2.53
C ASP A 95 -20.34 25.79 3.97
N LEU A 96 -20.73 24.63 4.47
CA LEU A 96 -21.22 24.45 5.84
C LEU A 96 -20.12 23.97 6.82
N VAL A 97 -19.10 23.27 6.34
CA VAL A 97 -18.10 22.58 7.16
C VAL A 97 -16.95 23.52 7.53
N PHE A 98 -16.39 24.25 6.57
CA PHE A 98 -15.18 25.06 6.73
C PHE A 98 -15.43 26.56 6.90
N THR A 99 -16.69 26.99 6.79
CA THR A 99 -17.06 28.40 7.02
C THR A 99 -16.84 28.85 8.49
N PRO A 100 -16.25 30.04 8.73
CA PRO A 100 -16.11 30.63 10.06
C PRO A 100 -17.43 30.80 10.80
N TYR A 101 -17.40 30.92 12.13
CA TYR A 101 -18.64 31.11 12.90
C TYR A 101 -19.11 32.56 12.81
N ASN A 102 -20.15 32.82 12.01
CA ASN A 102 -20.75 34.13 11.79
C ASN A 102 -22.26 33.98 11.49
N ASP A 103 -22.94 35.08 11.19
CA ASP A 103 -24.38 35.03 10.88
C ASP A 103 -24.68 34.25 9.59
N TYR A 104 -23.76 34.29 8.62
CA TYR A 104 -23.84 33.46 7.42
C TYR A 104 -23.91 31.96 7.78
N TYR A 105 -22.96 31.47 8.60
CA TYR A 105 -22.96 30.10 9.07
C TYR A 105 -24.26 29.73 9.79
N LYS A 106 -24.77 30.59 10.68
CA LYS A 106 -26.01 30.30 11.43
C LYS A 106 -27.20 30.07 10.49
N GLU A 107 -27.35 30.92 9.49
CA GLU A 107 -28.45 30.83 8.52
C GLU A 107 -28.24 29.64 7.57
N MET A 108 -27.03 29.39 7.06
CA MET A 108 -26.72 28.21 6.25
C MET A 108 -26.90 26.90 7.03
N ARG A 109 -26.48 26.89 8.30
CA ARG A 109 -26.67 25.73 9.20
C ARG A 109 -28.14 25.46 9.45
N LYS A 110 -28.93 26.51 9.68
CA LYS A 110 -30.39 26.41 9.82
C LYS A 110 -31.01 25.87 8.54
N LEU A 111 -30.63 26.41 7.39
CA LEU A 111 -31.09 25.99 6.07
C LEU A 111 -30.86 24.48 5.88
N CYS A 112 -29.61 24.02 6.01
CA CYS A 112 -29.26 22.62 5.82
C CYS A 112 -29.93 21.71 6.85
N ALA A 113 -29.98 22.11 8.13
CA ALA A 113 -30.60 21.30 9.18
C ALA A 113 -32.12 21.17 9.00
N VAL A 114 -32.80 22.23 8.55
CA VAL A 114 -34.25 22.26 8.39
C VAL A 114 -34.68 21.63 7.07
N HIS A 115 -33.97 21.85 5.97
CA HIS A 115 -34.46 21.48 4.63
C HIS A 115 -33.76 20.28 4.01
N LEU A 116 -32.51 19.99 4.39
CA LEU A 116 -31.72 18.91 3.76
C LEU A 116 -31.55 17.69 4.69
N PHE A 117 -31.26 17.92 5.97
CA PHE A 117 -30.81 16.88 6.90
C PHE A 117 -31.76 16.63 8.09
N ASN A 118 -32.99 17.13 8.03
CA ASN A 118 -33.97 16.84 9.06
C ASN A 118 -34.42 15.35 9.01
N SER A 119 -34.92 14.83 10.13
CA SER A 119 -35.31 13.41 10.24
C SER A 119 -36.38 12.98 9.22
N ASN A 120 -37.32 13.86 8.85
CA ASN A 120 -38.35 13.57 7.86
C ASN A 120 -37.75 13.44 6.45
N ARG A 121 -36.83 14.32 6.05
CA ARG A 121 -36.09 14.23 4.78
C ARG A 121 -35.24 12.97 4.72
N VAL A 122 -34.51 12.67 5.80
CA VAL A 122 -33.72 11.43 5.88
C VAL A 122 -34.61 10.20 5.72
N TYR A 123 -35.80 10.20 6.32
CA TYR A 123 -36.79 9.14 6.15
C TYR A 123 -37.31 9.02 4.70
N GLN A 124 -37.54 10.13 4.00
CA GLN A 124 -37.96 10.10 2.58
C GLN A 124 -36.94 9.43 1.65
N TYR A 125 -35.65 9.47 1.99
CA TYR A 125 -34.58 8.79 1.24
C TYR A 125 -34.43 7.30 1.57
N ARG A 126 -35.26 6.74 2.44
CA ARG A 126 -35.27 5.30 2.79
C ARG A 126 -35.34 4.39 1.55
N PRO A 127 -36.24 4.62 0.57
CA PRO A 127 -36.32 3.74 -0.61
C PRO A 127 -35.02 3.68 -1.40
N ILE A 128 -34.27 4.79 -1.52
CA ILE A 128 -32.96 4.81 -2.19
C ILE A 128 -31.95 3.94 -1.43
N ARG A 129 -31.91 4.04 -0.09
CA ARG A 129 -30.98 3.25 0.72
C ARG A 129 -31.29 1.77 0.66
N GLU A 130 -32.56 1.40 0.82
CA GLU A 130 -33.00 0.00 0.78
C GLU A 130 -32.78 -0.63 -0.59
N ASP A 131 -33.04 0.11 -1.68
CA ASP A 131 -32.80 -0.33 -3.06
C ASP A 131 -31.30 -0.57 -3.33
N GLU A 132 -30.43 0.39 -3.02
CA GLU A 132 -28.99 0.22 -3.26
C GLU A 132 -28.35 -0.84 -2.34
N VAL A 133 -28.80 -0.97 -1.09
CA VAL A 133 -28.35 -2.06 -0.21
C VAL A 133 -28.82 -3.41 -0.77
N SER A 134 -30.05 -3.51 -1.27
CA SER A 134 -30.56 -4.74 -1.92
C SER A 134 -29.71 -5.13 -3.12
N LEU A 135 -29.39 -4.18 -4.00
CA LEU A 135 -28.54 -4.39 -5.17
C LEU A 135 -27.11 -4.82 -4.80
N MET A 136 -26.55 -4.24 -3.73
CA MET A 136 -25.26 -4.65 -3.21
C MET A 136 -25.30 -6.10 -2.71
N ILE A 137 -26.34 -6.48 -1.96
CA ILE A 137 -26.51 -7.85 -1.47
C ILE A 137 -26.69 -8.84 -2.63
N GLU A 138 -27.39 -8.47 -3.69
CA GLU A 138 -27.51 -9.28 -4.91
C GLU A 138 -26.13 -9.48 -5.58
N LYS A 139 -25.33 -8.43 -5.66
CA LYS A 139 -23.96 -8.48 -6.21
C LYS A 139 -23.03 -9.38 -5.39
N ILE A 140 -23.14 -9.33 -4.06
CA ILE A 140 -22.39 -10.23 -3.18
C ILE A 140 -22.89 -11.67 -3.38
N SER A 141 -24.20 -11.90 -3.45
CA SER A 141 -24.80 -13.21 -3.69
C SER A 141 -24.31 -13.87 -4.99
N LYS A 142 -24.14 -13.09 -6.07
CA LYS A 142 -23.52 -13.56 -7.33
C LYS A 142 -22.05 -13.98 -7.14
N SER A 143 -21.33 -13.29 -6.25
CA SER A 143 -19.93 -13.63 -5.93
C SER A 143 -19.80 -14.89 -5.07
N VAL A 144 -20.81 -15.19 -4.23
CA VAL A 144 -20.91 -16.45 -3.47
C VAL A 144 -20.97 -17.64 -4.41
N VAL A 145 -21.80 -17.58 -5.46
CA VAL A 145 -21.90 -18.65 -6.48
C VAL A 145 -20.55 -18.91 -7.17
N ALA A 146 -19.74 -17.87 -7.31
CA ALA A 146 -18.42 -17.95 -7.94
C ALA A 146 -17.28 -18.29 -6.96
N CYS A 147 -17.55 -18.44 -5.66
CA CYS A 147 -16.56 -18.61 -4.58
C CYS A 147 -15.41 -17.58 -4.61
N LYS A 148 -15.69 -16.34 -5.02
CA LYS A 148 -14.67 -15.28 -5.15
C LYS A 148 -14.59 -14.42 -3.89
N PRO A 149 -13.38 -14.01 -3.44
CA PRO A 149 -13.23 -13.02 -2.38
C PRO A 149 -13.93 -11.71 -2.76
N VAL A 150 -14.76 -11.22 -1.86
CA VAL A 150 -15.52 -9.98 -1.97
C VAL A 150 -14.65 -8.82 -1.46
N ASN A 151 -14.36 -7.85 -2.32
CA ASN A 151 -13.68 -6.60 -1.91
C ASN A 151 -14.70 -5.69 -1.22
N LEU A 152 -14.85 -5.85 0.10
CA LEU A 152 -15.83 -5.11 0.87
C LEU A 152 -15.52 -3.61 0.88
N SER A 153 -14.23 -3.22 0.91
CA SER A 153 -13.82 -1.81 0.87
C SER A 153 -14.33 -1.08 -0.38
N GLU A 154 -14.17 -1.70 -1.55
CA GLU A 154 -14.64 -1.13 -2.82
C GLU A 154 -16.17 -1.16 -2.94
N LEU A 155 -16.82 -2.22 -2.45
CA LEU A 155 -18.28 -2.32 -2.44
C LEU A 155 -18.93 -1.31 -1.49
N MET A 156 -18.37 -1.08 -0.30
CA MET A 156 -18.91 -0.07 0.61
C MET A 156 -18.73 1.33 0.03
N MET A 157 -17.57 1.62 -0.56
CA MET A 157 -17.33 2.89 -1.23
C MET A 157 -18.29 3.10 -2.41
N SER A 158 -18.54 2.03 -3.17
CA SER A 158 -19.58 1.99 -4.20
C SER A 158 -20.96 2.36 -3.67
N LEU A 159 -21.39 1.65 -2.62
CA LEU A 159 -22.72 1.78 -2.06
C LEU A 159 -22.97 3.20 -1.58
N THR A 160 -22.08 3.73 -0.75
CA THR A 160 -22.26 5.07 -0.17
C THR A 160 -22.17 6.15 -1.23
N SER A 161 -21.27 6.04 -2.20
CA SER A 161 -21.19 6.99 -3.33
C SER A 161 -22.49 7.02 -4.10
N THR A 162 -23.05 5.84 -4.43
CA THR A 162 -24.27 5.75 -5.22
C THR A 162 -25.48 6.29 -4.46
N ILE A 163 -25.61 5.95 -3.17
CA ILE A 163 -26.67 6.52 -2.30
C ILE A 163 -26.58 8.04 -2.29
N ILE A 164 -25.38 8.61 -2.08
CA ILE A 164 -25.19 10.06 -2.01
C ILE A 164 -25.38 10.72 -3.38
N CYS A 165 -24.99 10.10 -4.49
CA CYS A 165 -25.27 10.62 -5.83
C CYS A 165 -26.77 10.63 -6.15
N ARG A 166 -27.53 9.62 -5.70
CA ARG A 166 -28.99 9.58 -5.88
C ARG A 166 -29.69 10.61 -5.01
N ILE A 167 -29.33 10.70 -3.72
CA ILE A 167 -29.90 11.68 -2.78
C ILE A 167 -29.50 13.12 -3.15
N GLY A 168 -28.23 13.30 -3.52
CA GLY A 168 -27.62 14.60 -3.78
C GLY A 168 -27.95 15.16 -5.16
N PHE A 169 -27.91 14.31 -6.19
CA PHE A 169 -27.93 14.73 -7.59
C PHE A 169 -29.01 14.06 -8.43
N GLY A 170 -29.86 13.22 -7.83
CA GLY A 170 -30.91 12.48 -8.54
C GLY A 170 -30.36 11.47 -9.56
N LYS A 171 -29.08 11.09 -9.48
CA LYS A 171 -28.41 10.26 -10.48
C LYS A 171 -27.73 9.04 -9.90
N ARG A 172 -27.81 7.94 -10.65
CA ARG A 172 -27.05 6.71 -10.42
C ARG A 172 -25.91 6.65 -11.44
N TYR A 173 -24.67 6.49 -10.96
CA TYR A 173 -23.53 6.20 -11.82
C TYR A 173 -23.30 4.68 -11.80
N GLY A 174 -23.27 4.05 -12.97
CA GLY A 174 -23.22 2.58 -13.12
C GLY A 174 -21.97 1.94 -12.49
N ASP A 175 -22.05 0.61 -12.28
CA ASP A 175 -20.99 -0.19 -11.66
C ASP A 175 -19.73 -0.35 -12.54
N GLU A 176 -19.86 -0.19 -13.85
CA GLU A 176 -18.78 -0.28 -14.83
C GLU A 176 -18.77 0.98 -15.71
N GLY A 177 -17.71 1.79 -15.64
CA GLY A 177 -17.59 2.99 -16.47
C GLY A 177 -16.46 3.95 -16.09
N VAL A 178 -16.00 4.70 -17.10
CA VAL A 178 -14.95 5.74 -17.00
C VAL A 178 -15.36 6.89 -16.07
N GLU A 179 -16.66 7.20 -15.99
CA GLU A 179 -17.14 8.28 -15.11
C GLU A 179 -16.97 7.94 -13.63
N ARG A 180 -17.23 6.69 -13.22
CA ARG A 180 -17.09 6.26 -11.82
C ARG A 180 -15.64 6.25 -11.35
N SER A 181 -14.70 5.73 -12.15
CA SER A 181 -13.29 5.75 -11.78
C SER A 181 -12.77 7.19 -11.65
N ARG A 182 -13.26 8.10 -12.50
CA ARG A 182 -13.01 9.54 -12.39
C ARG A 182 -13.58 10.13 -11.09
N PHE A 183 -14.79 9.74 -10.66
CA PHE A 183 -15.36 10.19 -9.38
C PHE A 183 -14.55 9.76 -8.17
N HIS A 184 -14.19 8.47 -8.09
CA HIS A 184 -13.37 7.96 -6.99
C HIS A 184 -11.99 8.61 -6.94
N ALA A 185 -11.37 8.84 -8.11
CA ALA A 185 -10.11 9.55 -8.19
C ALA A 185 -10.21 11.00 -7.68
N LEU A 186 -11.27 11.71 -8.09
CA LEU A 186 -11.55 13.08 -7.65
C LEU A 186 -11.82 13.17 -6.15
N LEU A 187 -12.62 12.25 -5.60
CA LEU A 187 -12.93 12.19 -4.18
C LEU A 187 -11.66 11.96 -3.34
N ASN A 188 -10.86 10.95 -3.70
CA ASN A 188 -9.60 10.64 -3.02
C ASN A 188 -8.61 11.82 -3.07
N GLU A 189 -8.52 12.49 -4.23
CA GLU A 189 -7.66 13.66 -4.40
C GLU A 189 -8.10 14.83 -3.51
N THR A 190 -9.41 15.03 -3.34
CA THR A 190 -9.98 16.07 -2.48
C THR A 190 -9.68 15.82 -1.01
N GLN A 191 -9.86 14.57 -0.55
CA GLN A 191 -9.50 14.16 0.81
C GLN A 191 -8.02 14.40 1.08
N ALA A 192 -7.15 14.07 0.12
CA ALA A 192 -5.74 14.35 0.23
C ALA A 192 -5.47 15.85 0.35
N MET A 193 -6.12 16.70 -0.46
CA MET A 193 -5.97 18.16 -0.39
C MET A 193 -6.50 18.78 0.92
N PHE A 194 -7.49 18.18 1.57
CA PHE A 194 -7.96 18.66 2.87
C PHE A 194 -7.01 18.31 4.03
N GLY A 195 -6.28 17.21 3.92
CA GLY A 195 -5.34 16.73 4.93
C GLY A 195 -3.88 17.13 4.70
N ILE A 196 -3.54 17.72 3.55
CA ILE A 196 -2.15 18.05 3.20
C ILE A 196 -1.63 19.28 3.95
N PHE A 197 -0.32 19.35 4.12
CA PHE A 197 0.37 20.49 4.72
C PHE A 197 0.65 21.55 3.65
N PHE A 198 0.03 22.73 3.76
CA PHE A 198 0.40 23.92 3.00
C PHE A 198 1.29 24.82 3.87
N PHE A 199 2.42 25.27 3.32
CA PHE A 199 3.31 26.22 3.98
C PHE A 199 2.60 27.53 4.30
N SER A 200 1.74 28.03 3.43
CA SER A 200 0.99 29.27 3.64
C SER A 200 0.11 29.23 4.90
N ASP A 201 -0.40 28.06 5.29
CA ASP A 201 -1.25 27.89 6.47
C ASP A 201 -0.48 28.03 7.80
N TYR A 202 0.77 27.59 7.84
CA TYR A 202 1.59 27.55 9.08
C TYR A 202 2.73 28.58 9.09
N PHE A 203 3.11 29.04 7.91
CA PHE A 203 4.21 29.97 7.64
C PHE A 203 3.75 30.98 6.57
N PRO A 204 2.94 32.00 6.92
CA PRO A 204 2.29 32.87 5.92
C PRO A 204 3.25 33.55 4.93
N PHE A 205 4.45 33.92 5.36
CA PHE A 205 5.48 34.52 4.48
C PHE A 205 6.15 33.52 3.53
N MET A 206 5.96 32.22 3.74
CA MET A 206 6.49 31.12 2.92
C MET A 206 5.44 30.55 1.95
N GLY A 207 4.27 31.19 1.76
CA GLY A 207 3.24 30.66 0.86
C GLY A 207 3.67 30.44 -0.59
N TRP A 208 4.76 31.10 -1.03
CA TRP A 208 5.37 30.83 -2.34
C TRP A 208 5.93 29.40 -2.46
N PHE A 209 6.25 28.72 -1.35
CA PHE A 209 6.65 27.30 -1.35
C PHE A 209 5.53 26.34 -1.76
N ASP A 210 4.26 26.69 -1.53
CA ASP A 210 3.14 25.86 -1.98
C ASP A 210 3.02 25.91 -3.51
N LYS A 211 3.25 27.10 -4.07
CA LYS A 211 3.40 27.25 -5.51
C LYS A 211 4.63 26.47 -5.95
N PHE A 212 5.70 26.49 -5.14
CA PHE A 212 6.95 25.80 -5.43
C PHE A 212 6.76 24.28 -5.64
N THR A 213 6.11 23.65 -4.68
CA THR A 213 5.95 22.19 -4.63
C THR A 213 4.91 21.66 -5.63
N GLY A 214 4.26 22.54 -6.40
CA GLY A 214 3.15 22.19 -7.30
C GLY A 214 1.83 21.95 -6.59
N LEU A 215 1.76 22.16 -5.26
CA LEU A 215 0.55 21.93 -4.46
C LEU A 215 -0.58 22.88 -4.85
N ILE A 216 -0.28 24.14 -5.16
CA ILE A 216 -1.28 25.10 -5.65
C ILE A 216 -1.88 24.63 -6.98
N SER A 217 -1.05 24.20 -7.94
CA SER A 217 -1.55 23.71 -9.23
C SER A 217 -2.39 22.44 -9.10
N ARG A 218 -2.00 21.54 -8.17
CA ARG A 218 -2.75 20.33 -7.83
C ARG A 218 -4.12 20.68 -7.22
N LEU A 219 -4.16 21.63 -6.28
CA LEU A 219 -5.37 22.14 -5.65
C LEU A 219 -6.30 22.83 -6.66
N GLU A 220 -5.78 23.73 -7.49
CA GLU A 220 -6.54 24.44 -8.53
C GLU A 220 -7.12 23.48 -9.58
N LYS A 221 -6.35 22.45 -9.97
CA LYS A 221 -6.83 21.41 -10.88
C LYS A 221 -8.00 20.64 -10.26
N ASN A 222 -7.86 20.19 -9.02
CA ASN A 222 -8.94 19.49 -8.30
C ASN A 222 -10.20 20.38 -8.22
N PHE A 223 -10.05 21.65 -7.81
CA PHE A 223 -11.16 22.60 -7.74
C PHE A 223 -11.88 22.75 -9.09
N LYS A 224 -11.13 22.96 -10.19
CA LYS A 224 -11.73 23.12 -11.53
C LYS A 224 -12.49 21.89 -12.00
N GLU A 225 -11.98 20.69 -11.71
CA GLU A 225 -12.67 19.46 -12.10
C GLU A 225 -13.98 19.27 -11.33
N PHE A 226 -14.01 19.60 -10.04
CA PHE A 226 -15.25 19.59 -9.25
C PHE A 226 -16.23 20.70 -9.63
N ASP A 227 -15.74 21.91 -9.85
CA ASP A 227 -16.58 23.03 -10.26
C ASP A 227 -17.29 22.74 -11.59
N SER A 228 -16.56 22.22 -12.58
CA SER A 228 -17.12 21.77 -13.84
C SER A 228 -18.15 20.66 -13.66
N PHE A 229 -17.88 19.72 -12.75
CA PHE A 229 -18.80 18.64 -12.44
C PHE A 229 -20.11 19.15 -11.82
N TYR A 230 -20.04 19.98 -10.77
CA TYR A 230 -21.24 20.53 -10.14
C TYR A 230 -22.01 21.46 -11.07
N GLN A 231 -21.31 22.23 -11.92
CA GLN A 231 -21.96 23.06 -12.93
C GLN A 231 -22.78 22.20 -13.89
N LYS A 232 -22.21 21.10 -14.41
CA LYS A 232 -22.93 20.18 -15.30
C LYS A 232 -24.19 19.62 -14.62
N LEU A 233 -24.09 19.24 -13.34
CA LEU A 233 -25.26 18.77 -12.59
C LEU A 233 -26.33 19.86 -12.45
N ILE A 234 -25.94 21.08 -12.11
CA ILE A 234 -26.88 22.20 -12.00
C ILE A 234 -27.57 22.46 -13.34
N ASP A 235 -26.81 22.51 -14.43
CA ASP A 235 -27.34 22.77 -15.78
C ASP A 235 -28.36 21.70 -16.20
N GLU A 236 -28.09 20.44 -15.88
CA GLU A 236 -29.02 19.33 -16.11
C GLU A 236 -30.32 19.46 -15.29
N HIS A 237 -30.26 19.96 -14.06
CA HIS A 237 -31.45 20.19 -13.22
C HIS A 237 -32.24 21.44 -13.63
N LEU A 238 -31.59 22.39 -14.32
CA LEU A 238 -32.25 23.55 -14.90
C LEU A 238 -32.94 23.23 -16.24
N ASP A 239 -32.57 22.14 -16.91
CA ASP A 239 -33.21 21.72 -18.17
C ASP A 239 -34.69 21.36 -17.93
N PRO A 240 -35.65 22.09 -18.54
CA PRO A 240 -37.07 21.77 -18.43
C PRO A 240 -37.44 20.37 -18.96
N LYS A 241 -36.58 19.76 -19.79
CA LYS A 241 -36.75 18.42 -20.35
C LYS A 241 -36.24 17.32 -19.42
N ARG A 242 -35.60 17.65 -18.29
CA ARG A 242 -35.15 16.65 -17.31
C ARG A 242 -36.35 15.80 -16.87
N PRO A 243 -36.26 14.46 -16.95
CA PRO A 243 -37.27 13.59 -16.36
C PRO A 243 -37.37 13.89 -14.87
N LYS A 244 -38.56 14.28 -14.39
CA LYS A 244 -38.77 14.47 -12.97
C LYS A 244 -38.77 13.11 -12.28
N SER A 245 -37.87 12.94 -11.32
CA SER A 245 -37.86 11.81 -10.41
C SER A 245 -39.07 11.92 -9.46
N ASP A 246 -39.61 10.77 -9.03
CA ASP A 246 -40.65 10.70 -7.99
C ASP A 246 -40.12 11.15 -6.62
N GLN A 247 -38.79 11.17 -6.44
CA GLN A 247 -38.12 11.68 -5.26
C GLN A 247 -37.28 12.91 -5.57
N GLU A 248 -37.53 13.99 -4.82
CA GLU A 248 -36.80 15.25 -4.88
C GLU A 248 -35.38 15.10 -4.29
N ASP A 249 -34.37 15.43 -5.08
CA ASP A 249 -32.97 15.43 -4.64
C ASP A 249 -32.54 16.78 -4.04
N ILE A 250 -31.33 16.83 -3.47
CA ILE A 250 -30.81 18.03 -2.81
C ILE A 250 -30.65 19.21 -3.79
N ILE A 251 -30.31 18.97 -5.06
CA ILE A 251 -30.21 20.05 -6.05
C ILE A 251 -31.58 20.66 -6.29
N ASP A 252 -32.62 19.83 -6.47
CA ASP A 252 -33.99 20.30 -6.64
C ASP A 252 -34.44 21.19 -5.47
N VAL A 253 -34.18 20.75 -4.23
CA VAL A 253 -34.47 21.55 -3.02
C VAL A 253 -33.70 22.88 -3.05
N LEU A 254 -32.39 22.86 -3.32
CA LEU A 254 -31.57 24.08 -3.32
C LEU A 254 -31.97 25.06 -4.43
N LEU A 255 -32.37 24.56 -5.60
CA LEU A 255 -32.89 25.36 -6.71
C LEU A 255 -34.24 25.97 -6.37
N GLU A 256 -35.13 25.25 -5.69
CA GLU A 256 -36.39 25.79 -5.21
C GLU A 256 -36.15 26.90 -4.18
N MET A 257 -35.27 26.66 -3.20
CA MET A 257 -34.92 27.65 -2.18
C MET A 257 -34.27 28.89 -2.80
N LYS A 258 -33.49 28.74 -3.86
CA LYS A 258 -32.92 29.85 -4.61
C LYS A 258 -33.99 30.70 -5.32
N LYS A 259 -35.14 30.12 -5.68
CA LYS A 259 -36.28 30.83 -6.31
C LYS A 259 -37.17 31.54 -5.28
N GLN A 260 -37.21 31.06 -4.04
CA GLN A 260 -38.06 31.61 -2.98
C GLN A 260 -37.45 32.89 -2.37
N SER A 261 -38.18 34.01 -2.46
CA SER A 261 -37.83 35.28 -1.82
C SER A 261 -38.24 35.28 -0.33
N GLY A 262 -37.44 34.66 0.55
CA GLY A 262 -37.78 34.59 1.98
C GLY A 262 -36.64 34.27 2.95
N PHE A 263 -35.47 33.86 2.45
CA PHE A 263 -34.30 33.59 3.28
C PHE A 263 -33.46 34.85 3.47
N LYS A 264 -32.81 34.99 4.64
CA LYS A 264 -31.88 36.12 4.89
C LYS A 264 -30.64 36.08 4.00
N ILE A 265 -30.29 34.92 3.48
CA ILE A 265 -29.19 34.73 2.53
C ILE A 265 -29.78 34.45 1.15
N ASN A 266 -29.35 35.24 0.17
CA ASN A 266 -29.62 34.95 -1.24
C ASN A 266 -28.64 33.86 -1.72
N LEU A 267 -29.16 32.67 -2.04
CA LEU A 267 -28.34 31.57 -2.54
C LEU A 267 -27.76 31.91 -3.93
N THR A 268 -26.43 31.82 -4.06
CA THR A 268 -25.70 31.96 -5.31
C THR A 268 -25.41 30.57 -5.89
N TRP A 269 -24.87 30.51 -7.11
CA TRP A 269 -24.43 29.23 -7.67
C TRP A 269 -23.28 28.62 -6.87
N ASP A 270 -22.33 29.44 -6.42
CA ASP A 270 -21.21 28.99 -5.59
C ASP A 270 -21.70 28.46 -4.23
N HIS A 271 -22.72 29.07 -3.61
CA HIS A 271 -23.35 28.53 -2.40
C HIS A 271 -23.92 27.12 -2.64
N ILE A 272 -24.59 26.90 -3.77
CA ILE A 272 -25.14 25.58 -4.12
C ILE A 272 -23.99 24.59 -4.31
N LYS A 273 -23.00 24.92 -5.14
CA LYS A 273 -21.84 24.06 -5.41
C LYS A 273 -21.05 23.72 -4.15
N ALA A 274 -20.91 24.66 -3.22
CA ALA A 274 -20.25 24.45 -1.93
C ALA A 274 -21.02 23.46 -1.04
N ILE A 275 -22.35 23.55 -0.99
CA ILE A 275 -23.18 22.55 -0.30
C ILE A 275 -23.06 21.17 -0.97
N LEU A 276 -23.11 21.11 -2.30
CA LEU A 276 -22.97 19.85 -3.04
C LEU A 276 -21.60 19.19 -2.79
N MET A 277 -20.54 20.00 -2.72
CA MET A 277 -19.21 19.52 -2.32
C MET A 277 -19.23 18.90 -0.92
N ASN A 278 -19.82 19.57 0.07
CA ASN A 278 -19.94 19.02 1.42
C ASN A 278 -20.76 17.71 1.44
N VAL A 279 -21.91 17.67 0.77
CA VAL A 279 -22.79 16.49 0.70
C VAL A 279 -22.03 15.30 0.11
N PHE A 280 -21.37 15.51 -1.03
CA PHE A 280 -20.69 14.45 -1.76
C PHE A 280 -19.47 13.92 -1.00
N VAL A 281 -18.57 14.81 -0.57
CA VAL A 281 -17.30 14.43 0.03
C VAL A 281 -17.49 13.88 1.45
N ALA A 282 -18.33 14.53 2.27
CA ALA A 282 -18.54 14.09 3.65
C ALA A 282 -19.49 12.88 3.75
N GLY A 283 -20.46 12.76 2.86
CA GLY A 283 -21.47 11.70 2.89
C GLY A 283 -20.99 10.35 2.37
N THR A 284 -19.99 10.33 1.49
CA THR A 284 -19.55 9.11 0.81
C THR A 284 -18.55 8.30 1.64
N ASP A 285 -17.40 8.88 1.94
CA ASP A 285 -16.26 8.15 2.52
C ASP A 285 -16.49 7.69 3.96
N THR A 286 -17.20 8.50 4.74
CA THR A 286 -17.33 8.33 6.19
C THR A 286 -18.19 7.10 6.56
N GLY A 287 -19.32 6.92 5.86
CA GLY A 287 -20.18 5.76 6.03
C GLY A 287 -19.46 4.46 5.64
N ALA A 288 -18.75 4.47 4.51
CA ALA A 288 -18.02 3.30 4.02
C ALA A 288 -16.93 2.88 5.01
N ALA A 289 -16.11 3.82 5.48
CA ALA A 289 -15.07 3.54 6.47
C ALA A 289 -15.63 2.92 7.75
N THR A 290 -16.79 3.40 8.22
CA THR A 290 -17.43 2.89 9.45
C THR A 290 -17.83 1.41 9.31
N VAL A 291 -18.48 1.03 8.20
CA VAL A 291 -18.87 -0.37 7.96
C VAL A 291 -17.65 -1.27 7.81
N ILE A 292 -16.60 -0.80 7.14
CA ILE A 292 -15.34 -1.55 6.99
C ILE A 292 -14.67 -1.80 8.33
N TRP A 293 -14.61 -0.81 9.21
CA TRP A 293 -14.08 -1.02 10.56
C TRP A 293 -14.95 -1.93 11.40
N ALA A 294 -16.28 -1.79 11.32
CA ALA A 294 -17.21 -2.69 12.01
C ALA A 294 -16.97 -4.14 11.60
N MET A 295 -16.93 -4.42 10.30
CA MET A 295 -16.64 -5.76 9.79
C MET A 295 -15.23 -6.24 10.16
N THR A 296 -14.23 -5.36 10.17
CA THR A 296 -12.86 -5.70 10.61
C THR A 296 -12.84 -6.15 12.08
N TYR A 297 -13.49 -5.40 12.97
CA TYR A 297 -13.59 -5.76 14.39
C TYR A 297 -14.43 -7.02 14.61
N LEU A 298 -15.53 -7.21 13.88
CA LEU A 298 -16.36 -8.41 13.98
C LEU A 298 -15.59 -9.66 13.52
N MET A 299 -14.84 -9.59 12.41
CA MET A 299 -13.99 -10.69 11.95
C MET A 299 -12.89 -11.06 12.95
N LYS A 300 -12.33 -10.07 13.66
CA LYS A 300 -11.37 -10.29 14.74
C LYS A 300 -12.00 -10.85 16.01
N ASN A 301 -13.31 -10.66 16.20
CA ASN A 301 -14.05 -11.04 17.41
C ASN A 301 -15.26 -11.97 17.09
N PRO A 302 -15.02 -13.26 16.80
CA PRO A 302 -16.08 -14.22 16.42
C PRO A 302 -17.23 -14.33 17.43
N ARG A 303 -16.94 -14.14 18.73
CA ARG A 303 -17.95 -14.10 19.79
C ARG A 303 -18.99 -13.00 19.53
N VAL A 304 -18.52 -11.80 19.20
CA VAL A 304 -19.39 -10.65 18.93
C VAL A 304 -20.09 -10.82 17.59
N MET A 305 -19.37 -11.27 16.56
CA MET A 305 -19.93 -11.59 15.24
C MET A 305 -21.13 -12.53 15.35
N LYS A 306 -20.96 -13.66 16.03
CA LYS A 306 -22.03 -14.64 16.23
C LYS A 306 -23.24 -14.02 16.94
N LYS A 307 -23.01 -13.29 18.04
CA LYS A 307 -24.08 -12.68 18.83
C LYS A 307 -24.88 -11.62 18.04
N VAL A 308 -24.22 -10.79 17.24
CA VAL A 308 -24.92 -9.80 16.41
C VAL A 308 -25.63 -10.44 15.24
N GLN A 309 -25.06 -11.47 14.60
CA GLN A 309 -25.75 -12.24 13.55
C GLN A 309 -27.00 -12.93 14.12
N GLU A 310 -26.93 -13.52 15.31
CA GLU A 310 -28.08 -14.11 16.00
C GLU A 310 -29.18 -13.09 16.29
N GLU A 311 -28.84 -11.90 16.81
CA GLU A 311 -29.83 -10.83 17.02
C GLU A 311 -30.55 -10.47 15.70
N VAL A 312 -29.77 -10.19 14.65
CA VAL A 312 -30.30 -9.77 13.35
C VAL A 312 -31.18 -10.85 12.74
N ARG A 313 -30.71 -12.10 12.72
CA ARG A 313 -31.43 -13.23 12.10
C ARG A 313 -32.68 -13.62 12.88
N ASN A 314 -32.63 -13.63 14.21
CA ASN A 314 -33.79 -13.97 15.05
C ASN A 314 -34.90 -12.92 14.95
N LEU A 315 -34.54 -11.63 14.85
CA LEU A 315 -35.53 -10.56 14.77
C LEU A 315 -36.24 -10.52 13.40
N VAL A 316 -35.47 -10.71 12.32
CA VAL A 316 -35.95 -10.56 10.93
C VAL A 316 -36.59 -11.86 10.41
N GLY A 317 -36.16 -13.02 10.89
CA GLY A 317 -36.69 -14.32 10.48
C GLY A 317 -36.48 -14.59 8.99
N ALA A 318 -37.51 -15.09 8.30
CA ALA A 318 -37.46 -15.49 6.89
C ALA A 318 -37.76 -14.35 5.88
N LYS A 319 -37.79 -13.09 6.32
CA LYS A 319 -38.17 -11.92 5.48
C LYS A 319 -37.26 -11.69 4.27
N GLY A 320 -36.01 -12.16 4.32
CA GLY A 320 -35.07 -12.13 3.20
C GLY A 320 -34.27 -10.85 3.03
N PHE A 321 -34.71 -9.73 3.62
CA PHE A 321 -34.04 -8.43 3.66
C PHE A 321 -34.35 -7.72 4.99
N VAL A 322 -33.37 -6.99 5.54
CA VAL A 322 -33.53 -6.18 6.75
C VAL A 322 -33.86 -4.75 6.34
N ASP A 323 -35.04 -4.26 6.68
CA ASP A 323 -35.44 -2.87 6.35
C ASP A 323 -35.18 -1.91 7.52
N GLU A 324 -35.34 -0.60 7.30
CA GLU A 324 -35.06 0.40 8.34
C GLU A 324 -35.97 0.32 9.58
N ASP A 325 -37.16 -0.29 9.48
CA ASP A 325 -38.02 -0.49 10.65
C ASP A 325 -37.53 -1.65 11.52
N ASP A 326 -36.99 -2.71 10.90
CA ASP A 326 -36.31 -3.79 11.61
C ASP A 326 -35.07 -3.28 12.34
N VAL A 327 -34.24 -2.46 11.66
CA VAL A 327 -33.01 -1.87 12.21
C VAL A 327 -33.26 -1.08 13.50
N LYS A 328 -34.41 -0.39 13.60
CA LYS A 328 -34.77 0.34 14.83
C LYS A 328 -34.77 -0.54 16.07
N ARG A 329 -35.06 -1.84 15.92
CA ARG A 329 -35.18 -2.82 17.01
C ARG A 329 -33.89 -3.61 17.28
N LEU A 330 -32.86 -3.46 16.45
CA LEU A 330 -31.57 -4.17 16.61
C LEU A 330 -30.66 -3.42 17.59
N SER A 331 -30.91 -3.57 18.88
CA SER A 331 -30.18 -2.87 19.94
C SER A 331 -28.69 -3.21 19.99
N TYR A 332 -28.34 -4.49 19.88
CA TYR A 332 -26.96 -4.95 20.00
C TYR A 332 -26.14 -4.60 18.75
N LEU A 333 -26.75 -4.62 17.56
CA LEU A 333 -26.14 -4.05 16.35
C LEU A 333 -25.74 -2.57 16.55
N LYS A 334 -26.60 -1.77 17.18
CA LYS A 334 -26.29 -0.36 17.47
C LYS A 334 -25.15 -0.23 18.47
N ASP A 335 -25.07 -1.11 19.46
CA ASP A 335 -23.96 -1.16 20.40
C ASP A 335 -22.64 -1.57 19.71
N VAL A 336 -22.69 -2.48 18.73
CA VAL A 336 -21.54 -2.81 17.85
C VAL A 336 -21.08 -1.58 17.05
N VAL A 337 -22.02 -0.79 16.51
CA VAL A 337 -21.68 0.45 15.78
C VAL A 337 -21.07 1.49 16.73
N LYS A 338 -21.61 1.67 17.93
CA LYS A 338 -21.04 2.56 18.96
C LYS A 338 -19.62 2.15 19.33
N GLU A 339 -19.38 0.87 19.58
CA GLU A 339 -18.05 0.36 19.95
C GLU A 339 -17.05 0.48 18.81
N THR A 340 -17.51 0.26 17.57
CA THR A 340 -16.70 0.51 16.37
C THR A 340 -16.28 1.97 16.30
N MET A 341 -17.20 2.93 16.52
CA MET A 341 -16.89 4.36 16.49
C MET A 341 -16.07 4.83 17.69
N ARG A 342 -16.14 4.15 18.84
CA ARG A 342 -15.29 4.42 20.01
C ARG A 342 -13.84 4.07 19.71
N LEU A 343 -13.60 2.84 19.26
CA LEU A 343 -12.26 2.34 18.96
C LEU A 343 -11.71 2.89 17.65
N GLN A 344 -12.56 3.16 16.68
CA GLN A 344 -12.15 3.67 15.38
C GLN A 344 -13.08 4.79 14.91
N PRO A 345 -12.97 5.98 15.52
CA PRO A 345 -13.72 7.15 15.07
C PRO A 345 -13.30 7.50 13.64
N THR A 346 -14.28 7.66 12.77
CA THR A 346 -14.06 7.94 11.35
C THR A 346 -13.22 9.20 11.13
N VAL A 347 -13.39 10.23 11.97
CA VAL A 347 -12.59 11.47 11.96
C VAL A 347 -11.92 11.65 13.33
N PRO A 348 -10.71 11.12 13.56
CA PRO A 348 -10.12 10.93 14.89
C PRO A 348 -9.79 12.23 15.63
N LEU A 349 -9.55 13.33 14.91
CA LEU A 349 -9.25 14.65 15.48
C LEU A 349 -10.40 15.65 15.31
N LEU A 350 -11.56 15.17 14.83
CA LEU A 350 -12.64 15.98 14.27
C LEU A 350 -12.13 16.98 13.21
N VAL A 351 -13.03 17.81 12.69
CA VAL A 351 -12.62 18.94 11.82
C VAL A 351 -12.03 20.04 12.72
N PRO A 352 -10.86 20.62 12.37
CA PRO A 352 -10.20 21.63 13.19
C PRO A 352 -11.07 22.86 13.47
N ARG A 353 -10.93 23.39 14.68
CA ARG A 353 -11.62 24.58 15.20
C ARG A 353 -10.63 25.73 15.32
N GLU A 354 -11.14 26.95 15.44
CA GLU A 354 -10.33 28.14 15.71
C GLU A 354 -10.99 28.96 16.82
N THR A 355 -10.18 29.44 17.78
CA THR A 355 -10.70 30.34 18.83
C THR A 355 -11.02 31.73 18.28
N THR A 356 -12.16 32.30 18.65
CA THR A 356 -12.60 33.63 18.20
C THR A 356 -12.03 34.75 19.05
N GLU A 357 -11.88 34.51 20.35
CA GLU A 357 -11.40 35.47 21.34
C GLU A 357 -10.48 34.79 22.37
N LYS A 358 -9.79 35.61 23.16
CA LYS A 358 -8.98 35.13 24.30
C LYS A 358 -9.90 34.57 25.37
N CYS A 359 -9.58 33.40 25.91
CA CYS A 359 -10.34 32.77 26.99
C CYS A 359 -9.44 32.05 28.00
N ILE A 360 -10.01 31.67 29.14
CA ILE A 360 -9.33 30.88 30.16
C ILE A 360 -9.98 29.50 30.18
N LEU A 361 -9.17 28.45 30.00
CA LEU A 361 -9.60 27.05 30.02
C LEU A 361 -8.81 26.31 31.12
N GLU A 362 -9.47 25.87 32.19
CA GLU A 362 -8.84 25.24 33.37
C GLU A 362 -7.65 26.05 33.94
N GLY A 363 -7.77 27.38 33.97
CA GLY A 363 -6.72 28.27 34.46
C GLY A 363 -5.61 28.60 33.43
N TYR A 364 -5.61 27.95 32.26
CA TYR A 364 -4.71 28.27 31.16
C TYR A 364 -5.29 29.35 30.26
N GLU A 365 -4.47 30.34 29.92
CA GLU A 365 -4.85 31.39 28.98
C GLU A 365 -4.69 30.93 27.54
N ILE A 366 -5.79 30.90 26.78
CA ILE A 366 -5.84 30.52 25.37
C ILE A 366 -6.07 31.78 24.54
N GLN A 367 -5.15 32.08 23.62
CA GLN A 367 -5.23 33.27 22.77
C GLN A 367 -6.31 33.10 21.68
N ALA A 368 -6.82 34.21 21.17
CA ALA A 368 -7.63 34.22 19.94
C ALA A 368 -6.81 33.66 18.76
N LYS A 369 -7.49 33.09 17.75
CA LYS A 369 -6.86 32.47 16.57
C LYS A 369 -5.99 31.26 16.87
N THR A 370 -6.20 30.61 18.01
CA THR A 370 -5.60 29.31 18.32
C THR A 370 -6.34 28.23 17.54
N LEU A 371 -5.59 27.41 16.79
CA LEU A 371 -6.08 26.21 16.11
C LEU A 371 -6.39 25.13 17.14
N VAL A 372 -7.55 24.46 17.07
CA VAL A 372 -7.98 23.49 18.09
C VAL A 372 -8.38 22.17 17.46
N PHE A 373 -7.74 21.08 17.88
CA PHE A 373 -8.09 19.71 17.54
C PHE A 373 -8.71 19.01 18.77
N VAL A 374 -9.76 18.23 18.54
CA VAL A 374 -10.37 17.39 19.58
C VAL A 374 -10.12 15.95 19.22
N ASN A 375 -9.22 15.30 19.96
CA ASN A 375 -8.76 13.95 19.71
C ASN A 375 -9.75 12.92 20.26
N THR A 376 -10.82 12.65 19.52
CA THR A 376 -11.82 11.65 19.87
C THR A 376 -11.25 10.24 19.87
N TRP A 377 -10.16 9.97 19.15
CA TRP A 377 -9.47 8.67 19.19
C TRP A 377 -8.82 8.41 20.55
N ALA A 378 -8.18 9.43 21.14
CA ALA A 378 -7.63 9.34 22.49
C ALA A 378 -8.73 9.27 23.56
N ILE A 379 -9.77 10.11 23.44
CA ILE A 379 -10.91 10.09 24.38
C ILE A 379 -11.61 8.74 24.40
N GLY A 380 -11.75 8.10 23.24
CA GLY A 380 -12.33 6.77 23.12
C GLY A 380 -11.50 5.67 23.81
N ARG A 381 -10.23 5.93 24.15
CA ARG A 381 -9.28 4.99 24.78
C ARG A 381 -8.82 5.42 26.17
N ASP A 382 -9.40 6.47 26.71
CA ASP A 382 -9.03 7.01 28.01
C ASP A 382 -9.35 5.98 29.12
N PRO A 383 -8.35 5.42 29.83
CA PRO A 383 -8.57 4.43 30.88
C PRO A 383 -9.28 5.01 32.11
N GLU A 384 -9.33 6.34 32.27
CA GLU A 384 -10.13 6.98 33.33
C GLU A 384 -11.64 6.90 33.04
N VAL A 385 -12.01 6.73 31.77
CA VAL A 385 -13.40 6.72 31.29
C VAL A 385 -13.86 5.32 30.89
N TRP A 386 -12.98 4.52 30.31
CA TRP A 386 -13.31 3.23 29.70
C TRP A 386 -12.55 2.06 30.35
N GLU A 387 -13.29 1.10 30.90
CA GLU A 387 -12.73 -0.17 31.36
C GLU A 387 -12.27 -1.03 30.17
N ASN A 388 -11.05 -1.59 30.24
CA ASN A 388 -10.38 -2.32 29.16
C ASN A 388 -10.48 -1.57 27.81
N PRO A 389 -9.86 -0.37 27.70
CA PRO A 389 -10.14 0.58 26.64
C PRO A 389 -9.76 0.08 25.24
N GLU A 390 -8.81 -0.84 25.12
CA GLU A 390 -8.38 -1.40 23.83
C GLU A 390 -9.20 -2.61 23.36
N GLU A 391 -10.04 -3.18 24.23
CA GLU A 391 -10.86 -4.34 23.88
C GLU A 391 -12.12 -3.93 23.12
N PHE A 392 -12.43 -4.65 22.04
CA PHE A 392 -13.69 -4.51 21.31
C PHE A 392 -14.81 -5.26 22.05
N TYR A 393 -15.53 -4.52 22.89
CA TYR A 393 -16.52 -5.07 23.82
C TYR A 393 -17.83 -4.28 23.78
N PRO A 394 -18.72 -4.53 22.79
CA PRO A 394 -19.99 -3.81 22.65
C PRO A 394 -20.92 -3.92 23.85
N GLU A 395 -20.79 -4.98 24.66
CA GLU A 395 -21.58 -5.17 25.88
C GLU A 395 -21.49 -4.00 26.87
N ARG A 396 -20.43 -3.16 26.81
CA ARG A 396 -20.34 -1.95 27.63
C ARG A 396 -21.46 -0.93 27.39
N PHE A 397 -22.14 -1.01 26.25
CA PHE A 397 -23.26 -0.13 25.92
C PHE A 397 -24.62 -0.72 26.28
N VAL A 398 -24.70 -2.01 26.61
CA VAL A 398 -25.96 -2.66 26.98
C VAL A 398 -26.47 -2.07 28.28
N GLY A 399 -27.65 -1.43 28.22
CA GLY A 399 -28.24 -0.73 29.37
C GLY A 399 -27.56 0.61 29.73
N SER A 400 -26.55 1.04 28.96
CA SER A 400 -25.88 2.33 29.15
C SER A 400 -26.67 3.47 28.48
N SER A 401 -26.63 4.66 29.09
CA SER A 401 -27.19 5.88 28.48
C SER A 401 -26.27 6.53 27.45
N ILE A 402 -25.00 6.09 27.35
CA ILE A 402 -24.00 6.68 26.47
C ILE A 402 -24.42 6.53 24.99
N ASP A 403 -24.34 7.64 24.26
CA ASP A 403 -24.80 7.75 22.88
C ASP A 403 -23.93 8.71 22.06
N ILE A 404 -23.89 8.48 20.75
CA ILE A 404 -23.09 9.18 19.73
C ILE A 404 -23.66 10.53 19.29
N LYS A 405 -24.80 10.95 19.89
CA LYS A 405 -25.55 12.18 19.52
C LYS A 405 -24.95 13.48 20.07
N GLY A 406 -23.71 13.45 20.56
CA GLY A 406 -22.98 14.64 21.03
C GLY A 406 -23.40 15.17 22.40
N GLN A 407 -24.12 14.37 23.20
CA GLN A 407 -24.44 14.69 24.61
C GLN A 407 -23.43 14.08 25.59
N HIS A 408 -22.82 12.96 25.20
CA HIS A 408 -21.79 12.23 25.94
C HIS A 408 -20.44 12.52 25.27
N PHE A 409 -19.54 13.16 26.00
CA PHE A 409 -18.25 13.61 25.45
C PHE A 409 -17.20 12.50 25.46
N GLU A 410 -17.46 11.45 26.22
CA GLU A 410 -16.76 10.17 26.23
C GLU A 410 -16.87 9.46 24.86
N LEU A 411 -17.98 9.69 24.13
CA LEU A 411 -18.25 9.10 22.82
C LEU A 411 -18.84 10.15 21.86
N ALA A 412 -17.98 10.95 21.24
CA ALA A 412 -18.39 12.05 20.36
C ALA A 412 -17.86 11.93 18.91
N PRO A 413 -18.09 10.81 18.19
CA PRO A 413 -17.55 10.59 16.84
C PRO A 413 -18.10 11.57 15.78
N PHE A 414 -19.28 12.16 16.03
CA PHE A 414 -19.89 13.19 15.19
C PHE A 414 -19.59 14.63 15.67
N GLY A 415 -18.74 14.76 16.69
CA GLY A 415 -18.56 15.99 17.44
C GLY A 415 -19.75 16.34 18.33
N ALA A 416 -19.76 17.56 18.83
CA ALA A 416 -20.81 18.09 19.71
C ALA A 416 -20.95 19.62 19.51
N GLY A 417 -21.96 20.20 20.16
CA GLY A 417 -22.20 21.64 20.16
C GLY A 417 -22.64 22.18 18.80
N ARG A 418 -22.37 23.46 18.55
CA ARG A 418 -22.79 24.16 17.32
C ARG A 418 -22.28 23.51 16.04
N ARG A 419 -21.12 22.85 16.09
CA ARG A 419 -20.43 22.24 14.94
C ARG A 419 -20.67 20.73 14.80
N ILE A 420 -21.64 20.15 15.51
CA ILE A 420 -22.00 18.73 15.37
C ILE A 420 -22.36 18.38 13.92
N CYS A 421 -22.00 17.18 13.47
CA CYS A 421 -22.26 16.71 12.12
C CYS A 421 -23.76 16.87 11.74
N PRO A 422 -24.08 17.58 10.64
CA PRO A 422 -25.46 17.70 10.17
C PRO A 422 -26.00 16.39 9.59
N GLY A 423 -25.14 15.60 8.94
CA GLY A 423 -25.50 14.36 8.25
C GLY A 423 -25.58 13.13 9.15
N MET A 424 -25.50 13.28 10.49
CA MET A 424 -25.43 12.17 11.45
C MET A 424 -26.55 11.14 11.24
N HIS A 425 -27.80 11.57 11.15
CA HIS A 425 -28.95 10.67 10.98
C HIS A 425 -28.89 9.87 9.67
N MET A 426 -28.44 10.50 8.58
CA MET A 426 -28.30 9.85 7.28
C MET A 426 -27.14 8.86 7.27
N GLY A 427 -26.01 9.22 7.87
CA GLY A 427 -24.84 8.35 7.99
C GLY A 427 -25.14 7.12 8.84
N ILE A 428 -25.75 7.29 10.01
CA ILE A 428 -26.13 6.18 10.90
C ILE A 428 -27.12 5.25 10.21
N ALA A 429 -28.18 5.78 9.57
CA ALA A 429 -29.16 4.95 8.87
C ALA A 429 -28.51 4.09 7.77
N THR A 430 -27.60 4.66 6.97
CA THR A 430 -26.87 3.92 5.94
C THR A 430 -25.93 2.86 6.53
N VAL A 431 -25.18 3.18 7.58
CA VAL A 431 -24.25 2.25 8.24
C VAL A 431 -25.00 1.08 8.86
N GLU A 432 -26.05 1.34 9.64
CA GLU A 432 -26.82 0.30 10.32
C GLU A 432 -27.56 -0.60 9.33
N LEU A 433 -28.19 -0.04 8.29
CA LEU A 433 -28.89 -0.81 7.26
C LEU A 433 -27.95 -1.71 6.45
N ALA A 434 -26.79 -1.18 6.02
CA ALA A 434 -25.80 -1.95 5.28
C ALA A 434 -25.22 -3.08 6.15
N LEU A 435 -24.81 -2.77 7.38
CA LEU A 435 -24.23 -3.75 8.29
C LEU A 435 -25.24 -4.84 8.66
N ALA A 436 -26.50 -4.47 8.96
CA ALA A 436 -27.56 -5.43 9.26
C ALA A 436 -27.76 -6.43 8.12
N ASN A 437 -27.83 -5.96 6.87
CA ASN A 437 -28.03 -6.84 5.72
C ASN A 437 -26.82 -7.72 5.41
N LEU A 438 -25.60 -7.21 5.60
CA LEU A 438 -24.37 -8.03 5.48
C LEU A 438 -24.36 -9.18 6.49
N LEU A 439 -24.77 -8.92 7.74
CA LEU A 439 -24.79 -9.91 8.83
C LEU A 439 -25.99 -10.87 8.73
N TYR A 440 -27.13 -10.37 8.26
CA TYR A 440 -28.32 -11.16 8.03
C TYR A 440 -28.07 -12.21 6.95
N LYS A 441 -27.63 -11.78 5.75
CA LYS A 441 -27.65 -12.64 4.57
C LYS A 441 -26.51 -13.65 4.50
N PHE A 442 -25.34 -13.30 5.05
CA PHE A 442 -24.12 -14.07 4.84
C PHE A 442 -23.43 -14.47 6.15
N ASP A 443 -22.78 -15.62 6.11
CA ASP A 443 -21.65 -15.93 6.99
C ASP A 443 -20.36 -15.47 6.33
N TRP A 444 -19.42 -14.97 7.14
CA TRP A 444 -18.20 -14.32 6.67
C TRP A 444 -16.96 -15.07 7.11
N GLU A 445 -16.07 -15.33 6.17
CA GLU A 445 -14.80 -16.02 6.40
C GLU A 445 -13.63 -15.22 5.81
N MET A 446 -12.45 -15.46 6.37
CA MET A 446 -11.22 -14.93 5.78
C MET A 446 -10.88 -15.70 4.49
N PRO A 447 -10.28 -15.04 3.48
CA PRO A 447 -9.76 -15.74 2.32
C PRO A 447 -8.75 -16.83 2.70
N VAL A 448 -8.67 -17.88 1.88
CA VAL A 448 -7.77 -19.02 2.12
C VAL A 448 -6.34 -18.53 2.37
N GLY A 449 -5.74 -18.99 3.46
CA GLY A 449 -4.38 -18.63 3.87
C GLY A 449 -4.25 -17.33 4.69
N ILE A 450 -5.34 -16.57 4.88
CA ILE A 450 -5.37 -15.39 5.74
C ILE A 450 -6.09 -15.74 7.05
N LYS A 451 -5.44 -15.51 8.19
CA LYS A 451 -6.04 -15.69 9.51
C LYS A 451 -6.60 -14.36 10.04
N LYS A 452 -7.43 -14.43 11.09
CA LYS A 452 -8.00 -13.23 11.73
C LYS A 452 -6.91 -12.35 12.34
N GLU A 453 -5.78 -12.92 12.73
CA GLU A 453 -4.61 -12.22 13.27
C GLU A 453 -3.90 -11.35 12.22
N ASP A 454 -4.06 -11.69 10.93
CA ASP A 454 -3.45 -10.96 9.81
C ASP A 454 -4.23 -9.67 9.44
N LEU A 455 -5.37 -9.42 10.09
CA LEU A 455 -6.13 -8.17 9.93
C LEU A 455 -5.34 -7.00 10.51
N ASP A 456 -4.76 -6.17 9.64
CA ASP A 456 -4.09 -4.93 10.04
C ASP A 456 -5.10 -3.86 10.50
N PHE A 457 -4.60 -2.94 11.33
CA PHE A 457 -5.32 -1.74 11.78
C PHE A 457 -4.61 -0.47 11.29
N ASP A 458 -3.79 -0.59 10.24
CA ASP A 458 -3.09 0.53 9.62
C ASP A 458 -4.10 1.47 8.92
N VAL A 459 -3.82 2.77 8.94
CA VAL A 459 -4.70 3.79 8.32
C VAL A 459 -4.02 4.58 7.20
N LEU A 460 -4.80 4.98 6.19
CA LEU A 460 -4.37 5.92 5.17
C LEU A 460 -4.25 7.34 5.73
N PRO A 461 -3.35 8.18 5.20
CA PRO A 461 -3.32 9.61 5.51
C PRO A 461 -4.60 10.31 5.01
N GLY A 462 -5.21 11.15 5.83
CA GLY A 462 -6.38 11.96 5.47
C GLY A 462 -7.16 12.43 6.70
N ILE A 463 -8.28 13.13 6.47
CA ILE A 463 -9.24 13.49 7.53
C ILE A 463 -9.93 12.23 8.06
N THR A 464 -10.31 11.33 7.15
CA THR A 464 -11.01 10.08 7.47
C THR A 464 -10.01 8.93 7.68
N MET A 465 -10.19 8.14 8.75
CA MET A 465 -9.41 6.93 9.02
C MET A 465 -9.82 5.78 8.09
N HIS A 466 -9.44 5.82 6.82
CA HIS A 466 -9.60 4.66 5.95
C HIS A 466 -8.58 3.59 6.30
N LYS A 467 -9.00 2.32 6.27
CA LYS A 467 -8.09 1.18 6.39
C LYS A 467 -7.08 1.22 5.24
N LYS A 468 -5.79 1.06 5.54
CA LYS A 468 -4.69 1.11 4.56
C LYS A 468 -4.76 -0.02 3.56
N ASN A 469 -5.02 -1.24 4.03
CA ASN A 469 -5.20 -2.40 3.18
C ASN A 469 -6.70 -2.69 2.99
N VAL A 470 -7.08 -3.06 1.77
CA VAL A 470 -8.49 -3.37 1.45
C VAL A 470 -8.99 -4.60 2.22
N LEU A 471 -10.20 -4.53 2.76
CA LEU A 471 -10.84 -5.66 3.44
C LEU A 471 -11.49 -6.59 2.41
N ARG A 472 -10.91 -7.79 2.25
CA ARG A 472 -11.44 -8.84 1.36
C ARG A 472 -11.90 -10.03 2.19
N LEU A 473 -13.15 -10.46 2.00
CA LEU A 473 -13.77 -11.54 2.76
C LEU A 473 -14.48 -12.53 1.83
N ILE A 474 -14.66 -13.77 2.26
CA ILE A 474 -15.51 -14.75 1.59
C ILE A 474 -16.89 -14.72 2.24
N ALA A 475 -17.94 -14.57 1.43
CA ALA A 475 -19.32 -14.66 1.87
C ALA A 475 -19.86 -16.07 1.58
N LYS A 476 -20.59 -16.66 2.53
CA LYS A 476 -21.34 -17.92 2.38
C LYS A 476 -22.83 -17.66 2.61
N ASN A 477 -23.69 -18.32 1.84
CA ASN A 477 -25.14 -18.22 2.05
C ASN A 477 -25.54 -18.88 3.38
N MET A 478 -26.59 -18.36 3.99
CA MET A 478 -27.24 -18.96 5.15
C MET A 478 -27.78 -20.35 4.77
N ASP A 479 -27.21 -21.41 5.35
CA ASP A 479 -27.70 -22.78 5.15
C ASP A 479 -29.08 -22.96 5.81
N ILE A 480 -30.10 -23.31 5.02
CA ILE A 480 -31.23 -24.10 5.53
C ILE A 480 -30.67 -25.51 5.75
N VAL A 481 -30.63 -25.94 7.00
CA VAL A 481 -30.00 -27.21 7.44
C VAL A 481 -30.39 -28.40 6.56
N SER A 482 -29.41 -29.02 5.89
CA SER A 482 -29.18 -30.48 5.84
C SER A 482 -28.10 -30.82 4.81
N PHE A 483 -26.96 -31.33 5.29
CA PHE A 483 -26.13 -32.28 4.53
C PHE A 483 -26.04 -33.59 5.32
N ALA A 484 -27.18 -34.06 5.84
CA ALA A 484 -27.34 -35.37 6.47
C ALA A 484 -28.38 -36.25 5.75
N SER A 485 -28.83 -35.87 4.56
CA SER A 485 -29.77 -36.68 3.78
C SER A 485 -29.61 -36.39 2.30
N ILE A 486 -29.41 -37.45 1.50
CA ILE A 486 -29.10 -37.50 0.06
C ILE A 486 -27.59 -37.52 -0.24
N ILE A 487 -26.89 -38.61 0.10
CA ILE A 487 -26.19 -39.49 -0.88
C ILE A 487 -26.18 -40.94 -0.33
N GLU A 488 -27.36 -41.55 -0.27
CA GLU A 488 -27.65 -42.95 -0.60
C GLU A 488 -28.95 -42.79 -1.42
N GLU A 489 -29.10 -43.13 -2.69
CA GLU A 489 -28.57 -44.22 -3.51
C GLU A 489 -28.26 -43.71 -4.92
N VAL A 490 -26.99 -43.68 -5.31
CA VAL A 490 -26.55 -44.14 -6.63
C VAL A 490 -25.21 -44.82 -6.39
N ALA A 491 -25.24 -46.13 -6.14
CA ALA A 491 -24.04 -46.97 -6.18
C ALA A 491 -24.20 -47.96 -7.36
N PRO A 492 -23.12 -48.54 -7.93
CA PRO A 492 -21.69 -48.36 -7.66
C PRO A 492 -20.87 -48.12 -8.96
N TYR A 493 -19.54 -48.16 -8.85
CA TYR A 493 -18.52 -48.10 -9.93
C TYR A 493 -17.99 -46.73 -10.34
N ASN A 494 -17.28 -46.03 -9.44
CA ASN A 494 -15.95 -45.44 -9.76
C ASN A 494 -15.27 -44.69 -8.60
N THR A 495 -15.89 -44.58 -7.43
CA THR A 495 -15.30 -43.85 -6.28
C THR A 495 -14.09 -44.58 -5.69
N MET A 496 -14.08 -45.91 -5.68
CA MET A 496 -12.89 -46.69 -5.31
C MET A 496 -11.74 -46.50 -6.29
N ALA A 497 -12.02 -46.34 -7.59
CA ALA A 497 -10.99 -46.05 -8.58
C ALA A 497 -10.42 -44.64 -8.40
N LEU A 498 -11.27 -43.64 -8.13
CA LEU A 498 -10.83 -42.26 -7.90
C LEU A 498 -10.03 -42.11 -6.59
N PHE A 499 -10.45 -42.79 -5.53
CA PHE A 499 -9.72 -42.82 -4.26
C PHE A 499 -8.40 -43.58 -4.38
N MET A 500 -8.38 -44.68 -5.13
CA MET A 500 -7.14 -45.40 -5.47
C MET A 500 -6.24 -44.58 -6.39
N ILE A 501 -6.76 -43.75 -7.30
CA ILE A 501 -5.98 -42.81 -8.14
C ILE A 501 -5.43 -41.66 -7.31
N ILE A 502 -6.18 -41.15 -6.33
CA ILE A 502 -5.69 -40.13 -5.40
C ILE A 502 -4.59 -40.71 -4.51
N LEU A 503 -4.76 -41.93 -4.00
CA LEU A 503 -3.72 -42.63 -3.24
C LEU A 503 -2.51 -43.03 -4.11
N LEU A 504 -2.73 -43.43 -5.37
CA LEU A 504 -1.65 -43.69 -6.33
C LEU A 504 -0.90 -42.40 -6.67
N SER A 505 -1.61 -41.29 -6.88
CA SER A 505 -0.98 -40.01 -7.19
C SER A 505 -0.23 -39.44 -5.99
N LEU A 506 -0.74 -39.62 -4.75
CA LEU A 506 -0.03 -39.26 -3.53
C LEU A 506 1.22 -40.13 -3.32
N SER A 507 1.13 -41.43 -3.57
CA SER A 507 2.26 -42.36 -3.44
C SER A 507 3.28 -42.21 -4.58
N ILE A 508 2.86 -41.89 -5.80
CA ILE A 508 3.75 -41.49 -6.91
C ILE A 508 4.41 -40.15 -6.60
N PHE A 509 3.69 -39.18 -6.05
CA PHE A 509 4.24 -37.90 -5.61
C PHE A 509 5.27 -38.07 -4.48
N LEU A 510 4.99 -38.95 -3.51
CA LEU A 510 5.93 -39.35 -2.46
C LEU A 510 7.12 -40.16 -3.00
N LEU A 511 6.92 -41.01 -4.00
CA LEU A 511 8.00 -41.74 -4.68
C LEU A 511 8.87 -40.81 -5.53
N ILE A 512 8.30 -39.77 -6.13
CA ILE A 512 9.03 -38.70 -6.83
C ILE A 512 9.84 -37.89 -5.81
N ILE A 513 9.25 -37.52 -4.67
CA ILE A 513 9.97 -36.88 -3.55
C ILE A 513 11.10 -37.80 -3.04
N LEU A 514 10.84 -39.10 -2.87
CA LEU A 514 11.83 -40.09 -2.44
C LEU A 514 12.91 -40.36 -3.49
N GLN A 515 12.61 -40.28 -4.79
CA GLN A 515 13.60 -40.40 -5.87
C GLN A 515 14.44 -39.14 -6.02
N ILE A 516 13.84 -37.95 -5.83
CA ILE A 516 14.54 -36.67 -5.73
C ILE A 516 15.46 -36.69 -4.50
N TYR A 517 14.96 -37.22 -3.37
CA TYR A 517 15.69 -37.39 -2.11
C TYR A 517 16.83 -38.43 -2.19
N ARG A 518 16.58 -39.60 -2.79
CA ARG A 518 17.61 -40.62 -3.04
C ARG A 518 18.68 -40.15 -4.02
N LYS A 519 18.34 -39.27 -4.96
CA LYS A 519 19.31 -38.57 -5.83
C LYS A 519 20.08 -37.47 -5.11
N THR A 520 19.59 -36.93 -3.99
CA THR A 520 20.26 -35.91 -3.18
C THR A 520 21.12 -36.49 -2.05
N LYS A 521 21.54 -37.75 -2.13
CA LYS A 521 22.68 -38.21 -1.32
C LYS A 521 23.98 -37.70 -1.96
N ARG A 522 24.38 -36.44 -1.67
CA ARG A 522 25.76 -35.97 -1.91
C ARG A 522 26.15 -34.70 -1.14
N SER A 523 27.24 -34.88 -0.39
CA SER A 523 28.15 -33.95 0.31
C SER A 523 27.56 -33.00 1.35
N SER A 524 28.10 -33.09 2.57
CA SER A 524 28.12 -32.03 3.57
C SER A 524 28.85 -30.81 3.00
N VAL A 525 28.14 -29.93 2.31
CA VAL A 525 28.70 -28.68 1.81
C VAL A 525 28.67 -27.68 2.95
N CYS A 526 29.84 -27.20 3.33
CA CYS A 526 30.00 -26.08 4.24
C CYS A 526 29.43 -24.81 3.57
N LEU A 527 28.34 -24.27 4.11
CA LEU A 527 27.76 -23.02 3.62
C LEU A 527 27.99 -21.90 4.64
N PRO A 528 28.07 -20.63 4.19
CA PRO A 528 28.06 -19.49 5.09
C PRO A 528 26.79 -19.47 5.94
N PRO A 529 26.86 -18.98 7.19
CA PRO A 529 25.73 -18.91 8.11
C PRO A 529 24.58 -18.09 7.50
N GLY A 530 23.34 -18.42 7.85
CA GLY A 530 22.19 -17.69 7.32
C GLY A 530 20.87 -18.09 7.96
N PRO A 531 19.83 -17.26 7.81
CA PRO A 531 18.51 -17.59 8.32
C PRO A 531 17.96 -18.84 7.62
N ARG A 532 17.37 -19.73 8.41
CA ARG A 532 16.76 -20.97 7.89
C ARG A 532 15.57 -20.63 6.98
N GLY A 533 15.57 -21.19 5.78
CA GLY A 533 14.47 -21.04 4.82
C GLY A 533 13.33 -22.03 5.09
N LEU A 534 12.11 -21.66 4.69
CA LEU A 534 10.95 -22.55 4.73
C LEU A 534 11.02 -23.59 3.59
N PRO A 535 10.37 -24.76 3.72
CA PRO A 535 10.26 -25.73 2.63
C PRO A 535 9.70 -25.08 1.36
N PHE A 536 10.28 -25.42 0.19
CA PHE A 536 9.94 -24.93 -1.16
C PHE A 536 10.17 -23.43 -1.43
N ILE A 537 9.79 -22.53 -0.53
CA ILE A 537 9.91 -21.05 -0.67
C ILE A 537 11.30 -20.54 -0.30
N GLY A 538 11.97 -21.23 0.62
CA GLY A 538 13.18 -20.74 1.27
C GLY A 538 12.93 -19.45 2.05
N ASN A 539 13.79 -18.47 1.86
CA ASN A 539 13.84 -17.16 2.50
C ASN A 539 13.02 -16.06 1.78
N LEU A 540 12.33 -16.35 0.68
CA LEU A 540 11.54 -15.32 -0.06
C LEU A 540 10.50 -14.61 0.80
N HIS A 541 9.92 -15.30 1.79
CA HIS A 541 8.97 -14.76 2.75
C HIS A 541 9.52 -13.57 3.57
N GLN A 542 10.85 -13.45 3.70
CA GLN A 542 11.51 -12.39 4.47
C GLN A 542 11.57 -11.05 3.71
N PHE A 543 11.10 -11.00 2.45
CA PHE A 543 11.23 -9.85 1.55
C PHE A 543 9.88 -9.25 1.08
N HIS A 544 8.73 -9.66 1.65
CA HIS A 544 7.40 -9.31 1.15
C HIS A 544 6.74 -8.05 1.80
N SER A 545 7.40 -7.34 2.72
CA SER A 545 6.78 -6.21 3.44
C SER A 545 7.04 -4.84 2.79
N SER A 546 5.96 -4.07 2.53
CA SER A 546 5.99 -2.69 2.01
C SER A 546 6.71 -1.67 2.90
N ASN A 547 7.06 -2.03 4.14
CA ASN A 547 7.86 -1.20 5.07
C ASN A 547 9.37 -1.50 5.01
N ASN A 548 9.82 -2.48 4.22
CA ASN A 548 11.20 -2.96 4.24
C ASN A 548 11.80 -3.08 2.82
N VAL A 549 12.64 -2.11 2.44
CA VAL A 549 13.39 -2.15 1.17
C VAL A 549 14.45 -3.27 1.26
N PRO A 550 14.58 -4.18 0.27
CA PRO A 550 15.45 -5.36 0.34
C PRO A 550 16.89 -5.11 0.83
N PRO A 551 17.61 -4.04 0.42
CA PRO A 551 18.97 -3.76 0.91
C PRO A 551 19.02 -3.51 2.43
N CYS A 552 17.98 -2.89 3.00
CA CYS A 552 17.91 -2.65 4.45
C CYS A 552 17.70 -3.95 5.24
N ASN A 553 16.90 -4.89 4.71
CA ASN A 553 16.69 -6.20 5.34
C ASN A 553 17.95 -7.05 5.27
N LEU A 554 18.61 -7.09 4.12
CA LEU A 554 19.89 -7.78 3.97
C LEU A 554 20.95 -7.19 4.91
N TRP A 555 20.97 -5.86 5.09
CA TRP A 555 21.83 -5.22 6.08
C TRP A 555 21.50 -5.67 7.51
N LYS A 556 20.23 -5.73 7.91
CA LYS A 556 19.82 -6.23 9.24
C LYS A 556 20.25 -7.69 9.44
N LEU A 557 20.01 -8.56 8.45
CA LEU A 557 20.45 -9.95 8.48
C LEU A 557 21.97 -10.05 8.58
N SER A 558 22.73 -9.16 7.93
CA SER A 558 24.19 -9.14 8.02
C SER A 558 24.71 -8.81 9.41
N LYS A 559 23.93 -8.10 10.22
CA LYS A 559 24.26 -7.85 11.62
C LYS A 559 24.07 -9.07 12.51
N GLN A 560 23.20 -10.00 12.10
CA GLN A 560 22.88 -11.21 12.84
C GLN A 560 23.75 -12.39 12.41
N TYR A 561 23.85 -12.65 11.10
CA TYR A 561 24.54 -13.83 10.55
C TYR A 561 25.95 -13.53 10.04
N GLY A 562 26.34 -12.26 10.03
CA GLY A 562 27.66 -11.82 9.60
C GLY A 562 27.72 -11.32 8.16
N PRO A 563 28.91 -10.91 7.70
CA PRO A 563 29.10 -10.17 6.45
C PRO A 563 29.00 -11.03 5.18
N LEU A 564 29.00 -12.36 5.31
CA LEU A 564 28.80 -13.33 4.24
C LEU A 564 27.73 -14.30 4.74
N MET A 565 26.60 -14.37 4.04
CA MET A 565 25.49 -15.23 4.47
C MET A 565 24.85 -15.99 3.31
N SER A 566 24.36 -17.19 3.59
CA SER A 566 23.61 -18.01 2.64
C SER A 566 22.11 -17.85 2.83
N LEU A 567 21.39 -17.68 1.73
CA LEU A 567 19.93 -17.66 1.64
C LEU A 567 19.48 -18.64 0.56
N GLN A 568 18.24 -19.09 0.65
CA GLN A 568 17.58 -19.89 -0.36
C GLN A 568 16.39 -19.10 -0.90
N LEU A 569 16.41 -18.61 -2.14
CA LEU A 569 15.27 -17.87 -2.72
C LEU A 569 14.49 -18.80 -3.67
N GLY A 570 13.39 -19.39 -3.19
CA GLY A 570 12.71 -20.47 -3.88
C GLY A 570 13.64 -21.68 -4.02
N PHE A 571 13.89 -22.13 -5.26
CA PHE A 571 14.88 -23.18 -5.55
C PHE A 571 16.28 -22.63 -5.87
N VAL A 572 16.52 -21.32 -5.67
CA VAL A 572 17.79 -20.67 -6.02
C VAL A 572 18.66 -20.42 -4.79
N PRO A 573 19.80 -21.13 -4.63
CA PRO A 573 20.76 -20.81 -3.59
C PRO A 573 21.35 -19.42 -3.87
N THR A 574 21.36 -18.56 -2.86
CA THR A 574 21.71 -17.16 -2.97
C THR A 574 22.75 -16.80 -1.92
N LEU A 575 23.88 -16.24 -2.36
CA LEU A 575 24.93 -15.74 -1.47
C LEU A 575 24.81 -14.23 -1.34
N VAL A 576 24.76 -13.73 -0.10
CA VAL A 576 24.70 -12.28 0.17
C VAL A 576 26.00 -11.81 0.79
N VAL A 577 26.55 -10.74 0.21
CA VAL A 577 27.83 -10.13 0.60
C VAL A 577 27.58 -8.72 1.12
N SER A 578 27.94 -8.45 2.36
CA SER A 578 27.59 -7.20 3.06
C SER A 578 28.78 -6.47 3.70
N SER A 579 30.03 -6.81 3.33
CA SER A 579 31.23 -6.09 3.78
C SER A 579 32.19 -5.77 2.64
N ALA A 580 32.98 -4.70 2.79
CA ALA A 580 34.02 -4.33 1.84
C ALA A 580 35.10 -5.41 1.69
N LYS A 581 35.47 -6.11 2.78
CA LYS A 581 36.42 -7.22 2.73
C LYS A 581 35.90 -8.35 1.83
N MET A 582 34.67 -8.82 2.08
CA MET A 582 34.10 -9.91 1.30
C MET A 582 33.76 -9.49 -0.14
N ALA A 583 33.34 -8.25 -0.35
CA ALA A 583 33.16 -7.71 -1.69
C ALA A 583 34.49 -7.69 -2.47
N LYS A 584 35.62 -7.39 -1.83
CA LYS A 584 36.95 -7.48 -2.43
C LYS A 584 37.29 -8.93 -2.79
N GLU A 585 37.03 -9.90 -1.91
CA GLU A 585 37.26 -11.31 -2.22
C GLU A 585 36.46 -11.76 -3.43
N VAL A 586 35.16 -11.48 -3.47
CA VAL A 586 34.26 -11.91 -4.55
C VAL A 586 34.53 -11.18 -5.86
N MET A 587 34.84 -9.88 -5.82
CA MET A 587 34.93 -9.04 -7.03
C MET A 587 36.35 -8.82 -7.54
N LYS A 588 37.39 -9.20 -6.77
CA LYS A 588 38.80 -9.09 -7.20
C LYS A 588 39.56 -10.41 -7.10
N THR A 589 39.51 -11.08 -5.95
CA THR A 589 40.30 -12.31 -5.75
C THR A 589 39.70 -13.48 -6.55
N HIS A 590 38.38 -13.59 -6.55
CA HIS A 590 37.61 -14.66 -7.19
C HIS A 590 36.73 -14.14 -8.33
N ASP A 591 37.14 -13.05 -8.98
CA ASP A 591 36.31 -12.34 -9.96
C ASP A 591 35.86 -13.26 -11.11
N LEU A 592 36.74 -14.08 -11.67
CA LEU A 592 36.42 -15.03 -12.74
C LEU A 592 35.34 -16.05 -12.34
N GLN A 593 35.23 -16.37 -11.05
CA GLN A 593 34.23 -17.31 -10.56
C GLN A 593 32.86 -16.64 -10.36
N PHE A 594 32.80 -15.34 -10.10
CA PHE A 594 31.57 -14.60 -9.81
C PHE A 594 31.23 -13.52 -10.87
N CYS A 595 31.96 -13.44 -11.98
CA CYS A 595 31.78 -12.36 -12.96
C CYS A 595 30.52 -12.54 -13.82
N SER A 596 30.02 -13.77 -13.98
CA SER A 596 28.88 -14.07 -14.83
C SER A 596 27.56 -13.55 -14.28
N ARG A 597 26.59 -13.32 -15.18
CA ARG A 597 25.23 -12.89 -14.89
C ARG A 597 24.26 -14.03 -15.12
N ARG A 598 23.30 -14.17 -14.22
CA ARG A 598 22.18 -15.09 -14.39
C ARG A 598 21.19 -14.50 -15.39
N ALA A 599 20.78 -15.28 -16.39
CA ALA A 599 19.81 -14.87 -17.40
C ALA A 599 18.37 -14.90 -16.86
N LEU A 600 18.02 -13.94 -16.02
CA LEU A 600 16.67 -13.75 -15.47
C LEU A 600 15.67 -13.36 -16.56
N LEU A 601 14.42 -13.80 -16.47
CA LEU A 601 13.44 -13.70 -17.55
C LEU A 601 13.19 -12.26 -18.03
N GLY A 602 12.97 -11.34 -17.09
CA GLY A 602 12.76 -9.92 -17.38
C GLY A 602 13.93 -9.30 -18.13
N PRO A 603 15.13 -9.22 -17.50
CA PRO A 603 16.38 -8.82 -18.13
C PRO A 603 16.62 -9.45 -19.49
N LYS A 604 16.54 -10.79 -19.57
CA LYS A 604 16.82 -11.58 -20.77
C LYS A 604 15.93 -11.16 -21.94
N LYS A 605 14.64 -10.95 -21.72
CA LYS A 605 13.74 -10.51 -22.80
C LYS A 605 13.93 -9.03 -23.16
N LEU A 606 14.13 -8.16 -22.18
CA LEU A 606 14.34 -6.70 -22.38
C LEU A 606 15.62 -6.39 -23.17
N THR A 607 16.64 -7.23 -23.03
CA THR A 607 17.97 -7.03 -23.62
C THR A 607 18.26 -7.98 -24.78
N TYR A 608 17.22 -8.43 -25.49
CA TYR A 608 17.36 -9.27 -26.68
C TYR A 608 18.17 -10.54 -26.42
N ASN A 609 17.70 -11.35 -25.47
CA ASN A 609 18.35 -12.57 -25.03
C ASN A 609 19.73 -12.35 -24.39
N CYS A 610 19.85 -11.31 -23.54
CA CYS A 610 21.11 -10.92 -22.91
C CYS A 610 22.21 -10.58 -23.95
N SER A 611 21.81 -9.85 -25.00
CA SER A 611 22.70 -9.29 -26.03
C SER A 611 23.20 -7.89 -25.65
N ASP A 612 23.02 -7.49 -24.39
CA ASP A 612 23.57 -6.28 -23.79
C ASP A 612 24.95 -6.56 -23.15
N LEU A 613 25.49 -5.60 -22.41
CA LEU A 613 26.77 -5.70 -21.69
C LEU A 613 26.59 -5.84 -20.16
N ALA A 614 25.55 -5.26 -19.59
CA ALA A 614 25.35 -5.16 -18.14
C ALA A 614 24.83 -6.46 -17.49
N LEU A 615 23.91 -7.14 -18.17
CA LEU A 615 23.12 -8.30 -17.75
C LEU A 615 23.54 -9.59 -18.47
N SER A 616 24.46 -9.51 -19.43
CA SER A 616 24.90 -10.66 -20.20
C SER A 616 25.89 -11.57 -19.45
N PRO A 617 25.79 -12.90 -19.66
CA PRO A 617 26.66 -13.85 -18.99
C PRO A 617 28.10 -13.70 -19.49
N TYR A 618 29.06 -14.04 -18.62
CA TYR A 618 30.48 -13.93 -18.98
C TYR A 618 30.88 -15.03 -19.96
N ASN A 619 31.18 -14.65 -21.20
CA ASN A 619 31.58 -15.54 -22.30
C ASN A 619 32.45 -14.77 -23.32
N ASP A 620 32.82 -15.40 -24.44
CA ASP A 620 33.57 -14.74 -25.52
C ASP A 620 32.83 -13.52 -26.07
N TYR A 621 31.51 -13.61 -26.19
CA TYR A 621 30.64 -12.50 -26.60
C TYR A 621 30.81 -11.28 -25.69
N TRP A 622 30.63 -11.46 -24.39
CA TRP A 622 30.78 -10.38 -23.43
C TRP A 622 32.18 -9.74 -23.48
N ARG A 623 33.24 -10.55 -23.62
CA ARG A 623 34.63 -10.05 -23.68
C ARG A 623 34.86 -9.16 -24.90
N GLU A 624 34.44 -9.60 -26.08
CA GLU A 624 34.57 -8.82 -27.32
C GLU A 624 33.66 -7.59 -27.29
N MET A 625 32.40 -7.71 -26.85
CA MET A 625 31.51 -6.56 -26.69
C MET A 625 32.03 -5.53 -25.70
N ARG A 626 32.58 -5.98 -24.57
CA ARG A 626 33.24 -5.09 -23.61
C ARG A 626 34.43 -4.38 -24.24
N LYS A 627 35.24 -5.08 -25.03
CA LYS A 627 36.36 -4.49 -25.77
C LYS A 627 35.87 -3.44 -26.76
N ILE A 628 34.84 -3.74 -27.57
CA ILE A 628 34.21 -2.80 -28.50
C ILE A 628 33.73 -1.55 -27.76
N CYS A 629 32.95 -1.72 -26.68
CA CYS A 629 32.42 -0.61 -25.90
C CYS A 629 33.53 0.25 -25.28
N VAL A 630 34.54 -0.36 -24.66
CA VAL A 630 35.64 0.38 -24.02
C VAL A 630 36.53 1.10 -25.04
N VAL A 631 36.85 0.44 -26.16
CA VAL A 631 37.78 0.98 -27.16
C VAL A 631 37.10 2.00 -28.07
N HIS A 632 35.85 1.79 -28.49
CA HIS A 632 35.21 2.62 -29.51
C HIS A 632 34.14 3.58 -28.98
N LEU A 633 33.40 3.19 -27.93
CA LEU A 633 32.25 3.96 -27.43
C LEU A 633 32.58 4.82 -26.19
N PHE A 634 33.32 4.28 -25.24
CA PHE A 634 33.56 4.91 -23.92
C PHE A 634 35.02 5.29 -23.68
N ASN A 635 35.86 5.34 -24.72
CA ASN A 635 37.23 5.83 -24.57
C ASN A 635 37.23 7.34 -24.24
N SER A 636 38.32 7.83 -23.65
CA SER A 636 38.43 9.22 -23.20
C SER A 636 38.28 10.23 -24.35
N VAL A 637 38.76 9.90 -25.55
CA VAL A 637 38.62 10.76 -26.74
C VAL A 637 37.14 10.89 -27.13
N ARG A 638 36.40 9.79 -27.17
CA ARG A 638 34.96 9.76 -27.51
C ARG A 638 34.14 10.52 -26.46
N VAL A 639 34.41 10.31 -25.18
CA VAL A 639 33.75 11.06 -24.10
C VAL A 639 33.99 12.56 -24.24
N GLN A 640 35.20 12.98 -24.62
CA GLN A 640 35.51 14.39 -24.89
C GLN A 640 34.85 14.93 -26.16
N GLN A 641 34.66 14.11 -27.20
CA GLN A 641 33.91 14.52 -28.40
C GLN A 641 32.46 14.92 -28.08
N PHE A 642 31.83 14.28 -27.07
CA PHE A 642 30.49 14.62 -26.61
C PHE A 642 30.42 15.82 -25.63
N ARG A 643 31.55 16.46 -25.32
CA ARG A 643 31.59 17.65 -24.45
C ARG A 643 30.66 18.78 -24.91
N PRO A 644 30.61 19.15 -26.22
CA PRO A 644 29.71 20.19 -26.68
C PRO A 644 28.23 19.87 -26.48
N ILE A 645 27.85 18.58 -26.52
CA ILE A 645 26.46 18.16 -26.24
C ILE A 645 26.12 18.42 -24.77
N ARG A 646 27.00 18.01 -23.85
CA ARG A 646 26.79 18.22 -22.41
C ARG A 646 26.74 19.69 -22.04
N GLU A 647 27.67 20.49 -22.54
CA GLU A 647 27.72 21.93 -22.27
C GLU A 647 26.47 22.66 -22.80
N ASP A 648 25.99 22.29 -24.00
CA ASP A 648 24.77 22.84 -24.60
C ASP A 648 23.51 22.47 -23.79
N GLU A 649 23.34 21.20 -23.40
CA GLU A 649 22.19 20.79 -22.57
C GLU A 649 22.21 21.39 -21.16
N ILE A 650 23.38 21.48 -20.53
CA ILE A 650 23.53 22.14 -19.23
C ILE A 650 23.22 23.63 -19.36
N SER A 651 23.72 24.30 -20.40
CA SER A 651 23.45 25.73 -20.63
C SER A 651 21.95 26.00 -20.76
N ARG A 652 21.22 25.16 -21.50
CA ARG A 652 19.75 25.23 -21.62
C ARG A 652 19.05 25.01 -20.28
N LEU A 653 19.50 24.02 -19.50
CA LEU A 653 18.96 23.79 -18.17
C LEU A 653 19.15 25.02 -17.27
N ILE A 654 20.35 25.60 -17.24
CA ILE A 654 20.65 26.80 -16.46
C ILE A 654 19.83 27.99 -16.95
N GLU A 655 19.63 28.15 -18.26
CA GLU A 655 18.74 29.19 -18.80
C GLU A 655 17.28 28.99 -18.33
N LYS A 656 16.78 27.74 -18.35
CA LYS A 656 15.43 27.40 -17.85
C LYS A 656 15.29 27.67 -16.35
N ILE A 657 16.31 27.33 -15.55
CA ILE A 657 16.37 27.66 -14.12
C ILE A 657 16.44 29.18 -13.91
N SER A 658 17.23 29.89 -14.71
CA SER A 658 17.39 31.35 -14.61
C SER A 658 16.08 32.07 -14.93
N LYS A 659 15.38 31.67 -16.00
CA LYS A 659 14.02 32.17 -16.32
C LYS A 659 13.03 31.89 -15.20
N SER A 660 13.09 30.70 -14.60
CA SER A 660 12.24 30.33 -13.46
C SER A 660 12.58 31.14 -12.21
N SER A 661 13.86 31.42 -11.98
CA SER A 661 14.35 32.25 -10.88
C SER A 661 13.88 33.70 -11.01
N VAL A 662 13.95 34.30 -12.21
CA VAL A 662 13.42 35.65 -12.47
C VAL A 662 11.91 35.70 -12.24
N ALA A 663 11.20 34.63 -12.57
CA ALA A 663 9.76 34.50 -12.34
C ALA A 663 9.38 34.10 -10.90
N PHE A 664 10.34 33.96 -9.98
CA PHE A 664 10.15 33.41 -8.62
C PHE A 664 9.33 32.11 -8.59
N LYS A 665 9.46 31.30 -9.64
CA LYS A 665 8.77 30.02 -9.76
C LYS A 665 9.63 28.92 -9.15
N PRO A 666 8.99 27.87 -8.65
CA PRO A 666 9.71 26.64 -8.40
C PRO A 666 10.54 26.07 -9.50
N VAL A 667 11.55 25.34 -9.04
CA VAL A 667 12.34 24.43 -9.86
C VAL A 667 12.09 23.01 -9.36
N ASN A 668 11.34 22.23 -10.14
CA ASN A 668 11.23 20.79 -9.92
C ASN A 668 12.53 20.12 -10.39
N LEU A 669 13.52 20.01 -9.50
CA LEU A 669 14.81 19.43 -9.84
C LEU A 669 14.70 17.97 -10.29
N SER A 670 13.75 17.19 -9.77
CA SER A 670 13.59 15.78 -10.16
C SER A 670 13.26 15.64 -11.65
N GLU A 671 12.24 16.36 -12.10
CA GLU A 671 11.83 16.37 -13.51
C GLU A 671 12.90 16.96 -14.42
N MET A 672 13.55 18.05 -13.98
CA MET A 672 14.57 18.73 -14.76
C MET A 672 15.87 17.91 -14.89
N MET A 673 16.27 17.18 -13.85
CA MET A 673 17.43 16.28 -13.93
C MET A 673 17.16 15.10 -14.87
N ILE A 674 15.98 14.48 -14.76
CA ILE A 674 15.59 13.38 -15.66
C ILE A 674 15.52 13.86 -17.11
N SER A 675 14.95 15.05 -17.35
CA SER A 675 14.91 15.66 -18.68
C SER A 675 16.31 15.94 -19.21
N LEU A 676 17.22 16.51 -18.40
CA LEU A 676 18.60 16.78 -18.78
C LEU A 676 19.32 15.49 -19.20
N THR A 677 19.25 14.44 -18.37
CA THR A 677 19.97 13.19 -18.62
C THR A 677 19.39 12.45 -19.81
N ASN A 678 18.06 12.45 -19.99
CA ASN A 678 17.39 11.93 -21.17
C ASN A 678 17.86 12.65 -22.44
N SER A 679 17.76 13.98 -22.49
CA SER A 679 18.16 14.75 -23.68
C SER A 679 19.65 14.56 -24.01
N THR A 680 20.50 14.50 -22.99
CA THR A 680 21.93 14.27 -23.16
C THR A 680 22.19 12.88 -23.75
N ILE A 681 21.62 11.83 -23.16
CA ILE A 681 21.88 10.46 -23.62
C ILE A 681 21.23 10.20 -24.98
N PHE A 682 20.08 10.78 -25.27
CA PHE A 682 19.41 10.63 -26.57
C PHE A 682 20.24 11.24 -27.70
N ARG A 683 20.85 12.41 -27.47
CA ARG A 683 21.77 13.03 -28.43
C ARG A 683 23.07 12.25 -28.59
N VAL A 684 23.63 11.74 -27.49
CA VAL A 684 24.87 10.94 -27.51
C VAL A 684 24.64 9.58 -28.17
N ALA A 685 23.51 8.94 -27.91
CA ALA A 685 23.21 7.59 -28.38
C ALA A 685 22.67 7.56 -29.81
N PHE A 686 21.80 8.51 -30.19
CA PHE A 686 21.03 8.46 -31.43
C PHE A 686 21.21 9.70 -32.34
N GLY A 687 22.07 10.65 -31.95
CA GLY A 687 22.36 11.86 -32.73
C GLY A 687 21.22 12.86 -32.83
N LYS A 688 20.08 12.59 -32.18
CA LYS A 688 18.87 13.42 -32.22
C LYS A 688 18.69 14.22 -30.95
N ARG A 689 18.22 15.45 -31.11
CA ARG A 689 17.64 16.20 -30.01
C ARG A 689 16.14 15.89 -29.98
N HIS A 690 15.62 15.62 -28.79
CA HIS A 690 14.18 15.57 -28.58
C HIS A 690 13.61 16.97 -28.83
N GLU A 691 12.74 17.14 -29.82
CA GLU A 691 12.11 18.45 -30.07
C GLU A 691 11.19 18.78 -28.88
N ASP A 692 11.30 20.01 -28.37
CA ASP A 692 10.50 20.55 -27.27
C ASP A 692 9.03 20.82 -27.72
N ASP A 693 8.44 19.94 -28.55
CA ASP A 693 7.03 20.00 -28.92
C ASP A 693 6.18 19.45 -27.75
N GLU A 694 5.59 20.38 -27.02
CA GLU A 694 4.54 20.23 -26.00
C GLU A 694 4.24 18.81 -25.49
N GLY A 695 5.04 18.36 -24.51
CA GLY A 695 4.60 17.53 -23.37
C GLY A 695 4.23 16.06 -23.60
N VAL A 696 3.83 15.63 -24.79
CA VAL A 696 3.26 14.28 -25.00
C VAL A 696 4.35 13.21 -25.11
N GLU A 697 5.40 13.44 -25.90
CA GLU A 697 6.39 12.40 -26.20
C GLU A 697 7.44 12.23 -25.09
N THR A 698 7.85 13.31 -24.42
CA THR A 698 8.71 13.26 -23.22
C THR A 698 8.05 12.48 -22.07
N SER A 699 6.73 12.61 -21.93
CA SER A 699 5.95 11.85 -20.95
C SER A 699 5.91 10.36 -21.26
N ARG A 700 5.88 10.00 -22.56
CA ARG A 700 5.90 8.61 -23.04
C ARG A 700 7.22 7.93 -22.71
N PHE A 701 8.36 8.55 -23.02
CA PHE A 701 9.68 7.98 -22.71
C PHE A 701 9.92 7.84 -21.21
N HIS A 702 9.51 8.84 -20.43
CA HIS A 702 9.61 8.76 -18.98
C HIS A 702 8.73 7.63 -18.40
N ALA A 703 7.50 7.47 -18.91
CA ALA A 703 6.62 6.37 -18.53
C ALA A 703 7.21 5.00 -18.91
N LEU A 704 7.80 4.91 -20.11
CA LEU A 704 8.44 3.69 -20.61
C LEU A 704 9.64 3.29 -19.73
N LEU A 705 10.55 4.23 -19.41
CA LEU A 705 11.69 3.98 -18.51
C LEU A 705 11.24 3.56 -17.11
N LYS A 706 10.23 4.22 -16.55
CA LYS A 706 9.66 3.86 -15.24
C LYS A 706 9.06 2.46 -15.24
N GLU A 707 8.37 2.07 -16.31
CA GLU A 707 7.83 0.71 -16.45
C GLU A 707 8.97 -0.31 -16.61
N THR A 708 10.05 0.03 -17.31
CA THR A 708 11.25 -0.84 -17.43
C THR A 708 11.87 -1.11 -16.09
N GLN A 709 12.02 -0.09 -15.24
CA GLN A 709 12.50 -0.29 -13.87
C GLN A 709 11.58 -1.21 -13.06
N ALA A 710 10.27 -1.02 -13.18
CA ALA A 710 9.29 -1.84 -12.46
C ALA A 710 9.33 -3.31 -12.91
N VAL A 711 9.55 -3.56 -14.20
CA VAL A 711 9.63 -4.91 -14.77
C VAL A 711 10.99 -5.56 -14.48
N LEU A 712 12.10 -4.82 -14.57
CA LEU A 712 13.45 -5.30 -14.23
C LEU A 712 13.58 -5.65 -12.74
N GLY A 713 12.93 -4.87 -11.86
CA GLY A 713 12.85 -5.14 -10.42
C GLY A 713 11.71 -6.06 -10.01
N GLY A 714 10.93 -6.58 -10.97
CA GLY A 714 9.74 -7.39 -10.73
C GLY A 714 10.05 -8.83 -10.33
N PHE A 715 9.09 -9.49 -9.70
CA PHE A 715 9.18 -10.91 -9.33
C PHE A 715 8.61 -11.80 -10.45
N PHE A 716 9.45 -12.68 -11.01
CA PHE A 716 9.02 -13.72 -11.95
C PHE A 716 9.16 -15.09 -11.28
N PHE A 717 8.08 -15.85 -11.23
CA PHE A 717 8.03 -17.21 -10.70
C PHE A 717 9.05 -18.12 -11.37
N GLN A 718 9.21 -18.05 -12.70
CA GLN A 718 10.19 -18.87 -13.41
C GLN A 718 11.63 -18.68 -12.93
N ASP A 719 11.99 -17.49 -12.45
CA ASP A 719 13.37 -17.18 -12.02
C ASP A 719 13.75 -17.88 -10.71
N TYR A 720 12.77 -18.09 -9.83
CA TYR A 720 12.92 -18.72 -8.50
C TYR A 720 12.36 -20.14 -8.43
N PHE A 721 11.36 -20.45 -9.27
CA PHE A 721 10.62 -21.70 -9.36
C PHE A 721 10.54 -22.14 -10.83
N PRO A 722 11.58 -22.80 -11.38
CA PRO A 722 11.68 -23.07 -12.82
C PRO A 722 10.49 -23.85 -13.42
N TYR A 723 9.81 -24.66 -12.62
CA TYR A 723 8.64 -25.46 -13.04
C TYR A 723 7.31 -24.69 -13.01
N MET A 724 7.28 -23.48 -12.44
CA MET A 724 6.07 -22.66 -12.25
C MET A 724 6.00 -21.44 -13.18
N GLY A 725 6.72 -21.43 -14.30
CA GLY A 725 6.70 -20.30 -15.24
C GLY A 725 5.33 -19.99 -15.87
N TRP A 726 4.35 -20.89 -15.75
CA TRP A 726 2.96 -20.60 -16.13
C TRP A 726 2.31 -19.55 -15.22
N ALA A 727 2.73 -19.44 -13.96
CA ALA A 727 2.20 -18.47 -12.99
C ALA A 727 2.50 -17.02 -13.40
N ASP A 728 3.62 -16.78 -14.09
CA ASP A 728 3.99 -15.45 -14.59
C ASP A 728 2.99 -14.90 -15.63
N LYS A 729 2.30 -15.79 -16.35
CA LYS A 729 1.23 -15.40 -17.28
C LYS A 729 -0.02 -14.95 -16.52
N LEU A 730 -0.33 -15.59 -15.38
CA LEU A 730 -1.52 -15.29 -14.58
C LEU A 730 -1.40 -13.99 -13.80
N THR A 731 -0.19 -13.61 -13.38
CA THR A 731 0.05 -12.32 -12.68
C THR A 731 -0.01 -11.11 -13.61
N GLY A 732 -0.06 -11.32 -14.93
CA GLY A 732 0.01 -10.24 -15.93
C GLY A 732 1.41 -9.66 -16.14
N MET A 733 2.42 -10.14 -15.42
CA MET A 733 3.82 -9.68 -15.54
C MET A 733 4.39 -9.93 -16.93
N ILE A 734 4.08 -11.07 -17.55
CA ILE A 734 4.50 -11.37 -18.92
C ILE A 734 3.92 -10.38 -19.92
N SER A 735 2.63 -10.02 -19.79
CA SER A 735 1.99 -9.07 -20.70
C SER A 735 2.59 -7.66 -20.58
N ARG A 736 2.89 -7.21 -19.36
CA ARG A 736 3.58 -5.93 -19.10
C ARG A 736 4.98 -5.91 -19.72
N LEU A 737 5.75 -6.99 -19.52
CA LEU A 737 7.08 -7.16 -20.11
C LEU A 737 7.03 -7.15 -21.64
N GLU A 738 6.11 -7.90 -22.25
CA GLU A 738 5.96 -7.98 -23.72
C GLU A 738 5.55 -6.64 -24.33
N LYS A 739 4.66 -5.89 -23.67
CA LYS A 739 4.31 -4.52 -24.10
C LYS A 739 5.53 -3.60 -24.07
N ASN A 740 6.29 -3.63 -22.98
CA ASN A 740 7.48 -2.79 -22.81
C ASN A 740 8.56 -3.10 -23.87
N ILE A 741 8.84 -4.38 -24.10
CA ILE A 741 9.78 -4.83 -25.15
C ILE A 741 9.37 -4.32 -26.51
N LYS A 742 8.08 -4.42 -26.85
CA LYS A 742 7.58 -3.97 -28.16
C LYS A 742 7.81 -2.47 -28.37
N GLU A 743 7.62 -1.66 -27.33
CA GLU A 743 7.82 -0.21 -27.42
C GLU A 743 9.31 0.15 -27.61
N PHE A 744 10.23 -0.49 -26.88
CA PHE A 744 11.67 -0.29 -27.10
C PHE A 744 12.15 -0.83 -28.45
N ASP A 745 11.65 -1.98 -28.86
CA ASP A 745 12.06 -2.56 -30.14
C ASP A 745 11.65 -1.68 -31.31
N THR A 746 10.47 -1.09 -31.25
CA THR A 746 10.01 -0.09 -32.23
C THR A 746 10.96 1.10 -32.24
N LEU A 747 11.28 1.67 -31.07
CA LEU A 747 12.20 2.81 -30.95
C LEU A 747 13.59 2.51 -31.54
N TYR A 748 14.21 1.41 -31.14
CA TYR A 748 15.56 1.09 -31.63
C TYR A 748 15.56 0.72 -33.10
N GLN A 749 14.49 0.10 -33.61
CA GLN A 749 14.36 -0.17 -35.03
C GLN A 749 14.24 1.12 -35.84
N GLU A 750 13.43 2.08 -35.40
CA GLU A 750 13.33 3.41 -36.03
C GLU A 750 14.69 4.13 -36.07
N VAL A 751 15.44 4.09 -34.97
CA VAL A 751 16.80 4.62 -34.90
C VAL A 751 17.71 3.93 -35.92
N ILE A 752 17.73 2.59 -35.95
CA ILE A 752 18.56 1.82 -36.88
C ILE A 752 18.22 2.15 -38.33
N ASP A 753 16.93 2.13 -38.69
CA ASP A 753 16.46 2.34 -40.06
C ASP A 753 16.83 3.75 -40.56
N GLU A 754 16.70 4.75 -39.69
CA GLU A 754 17.12 6.11 -40.01
C GLU A 754 18.63 6.24 -40.20
N HIS A 755 19.45 5.62 -39.35
CA HIS A 755 20.91 5.69 -39.47
C HIS A 755 21.44 4.85 -40.66
N LEU A 756 20.63 3.92 -41.18
CA LEU A 756 20.89 3.22 -42.42
C LEU A 756 20.47 4.03 -43.66
N ASP A 757 19.61 5.04 -43.54
CA ASP A 757 19.18 5.88 -44.67
C ASP A 757 20.36 6.72 -45.19
N PRO A 758 20.82 6.51 -46.44
CA PRO A 758 21.89 7.32 -47.02
C PRO A 758 21.54 8.81 -47.17
N LYS A 759 20.26 9.19 -47.02
CA LYS A 759 19.80 10.58 -47.05
C LYS A 759 19.85 11.26 -45.68
N ARG A 760 20.13 10.55 -44.58
CA ARG A 760 20.23 11.13 -43.23
C ARG A 760 21.33 12.18 -43.20
N SER A 761 21.00 13.39 -42.72
CA SER A 761 22.03 14.40 -42.45
C SER A 761 22.88 13.95 -41.26
N LYS A 762 24.11 13.52 -41.50
CA LYS A 762 25.05 13.24 -40.41
C LYS A 762 25.30 14.52 -39.61
N GLY A 763 25.15 14.43 -38.29
CA GLY A 763 25.50 15.52 -37.39
C GLY A 763 27.00 15.87 -37.49
N LYS A 764 27.40 16.99 -36.86
CA LYS A 764 28.83 17.37 -36.79
C LYS A 764 29.70 16.36 -36.03
N GLN A 765 29.08 15.46 -35.26
CA GLN A 765 29.72 14.45 -34.43
C GLN A 765 29.00 13.13 -34.68
N GLU A 766 29.76 12.03 -34.82
CA GLU A 766 29.19 10.67 -34.85
C GLU A 766 28.59 10.32 -33.50
N ASP A 767 27.35 9.83 -33.52
CA ASP A 767 26.69 9.27 -32.35
C ASP A 767 27.07 7.79 -32.14
N ILE A 768 26.65 7.22 -31.01
CA ILE A 768 26.99 5.83 -30.68
C ILE A 768 26.34 4.83 -31.65
N ALA A 769 25.13 5.09 -32.15
CA ALA A 769 24.48 4.24 -33.13
C ALA A 769 25.27 4.19 -34.44
N ASP A 770 25.77 5.33 -34.93
CA ASP A 770 26.64 5.40 -36.11
C ASP A 770 27.90 4.53 -35.94
N VAL A 771 28.56 4.59 -34.78
CA VAL A 771 29.76 3.81 -34.50
C VAL A 771 29.45 2.30 -34.43
N LEU A 772 28.34 1.91 -33.78
CA LEU A 772 27.92 0.52 -33.71
C LEU A 772 27.56 -0.04 -35.09
N LEU A 773 26.89 0.74 -35.93
CA LEU A 773 26.54 0.38 -37.30
C LEU A 773 27.77 0.26 -38.20
N GLN A 774 28.76 1.13 -38.03
CA GLN A 774 30.02 1.03 -38.74
C GLN A 774 30.77 -0.27 -38.38
N ILE A 775 30.90 -0.56 -37.09
CA ILE A 775 31.55 -1.79 -36.60
C ILE A 775 30.81 -3.04 -37.10
N GLN A 776 29.49 -3.00 -37.11
CA GLN A 776 28.66 -4.08 -37.65
C GLN A 776 28.90 -4.33 -39.15
N LYS A 777 29.11 -3.27 -39.94
CA LYS A 777 29.40 -3.36 -41.38
C LYS A 777 30.81 -3.84 -41.69
N GLU A 778 31.80 -3.38 -40.92
CA GLU A 778 33.23 -3.66 -41.17
C GLU A 778 33.64 -5.09 -40.78
N ARG A 779 32.87 -5.77 -39.91
CA ARG A 779 33.12 -7.15 -39.45
C ARG A 779 34.57 -7.39 -38.98
N GLU A 780 35.18 -6.38 -38.38
CA GLU A 780 36.58 -6.41 -37.98
C GLU A 780 36.83 -7.27 -36.73
N PHE A 781 35.79 -7.54 -35.95
CA PHE A 781 35.87 -8.27 -34.69
C PHE A 781 35.58 -9.76 -34.86
N LYS A 782 36.02 -10.56 -33.90
CA LYS A 782 35.82 -12.02 -33.88
C LYS A 782 34.35 -12.45 -33.85
N ILE A 783 33.43 -11.53 -33.60
CA ILE A 783 32.01 -11.77 -33.47
C ILE A 783 31.28 -10.85 -34.43
N ASP A 784 30.48 -11.45 -35.31
CA ASP A 784 29.57 -10.73 -36.18
C ASP A 784 28.43 -10.13 -35.34
N LEU A 785 28.38 -8.80 -35.26
CA LEU A 785 27.33 -8.10 -34.51
C LEU A 785 25.98 -8.26 -35.21
N THR A 786 25.01 -8.83 -34.49
CA THR A 786 23.62 -8.88 -34.95
C THR A 786 22.90 -7.58 -34.62
N TRP A 787 21.72 -7.37 -35.23
CA TRP A 787 20.85 -6.26 -34.88
C TRP A 787 20.43 -6.29 -33.41
N ASP A 788 20.18 -7.46 -32.86
CA ASP A 788 19.86 -7.66 -31.45
C ASP A 788 21.04 -7.24 -30.53
N ASN A 789 22.28 -7.46 -30.96
CA ASN A 789 23.46 -6.98 -30.23
C ASN A 789 23.54 -5.45 -30.24
N VAL A 790 23.29 -4.82 -31.38
CA VAL A 790 23.25 -3.35 -31.48
C VAL A 790 22.14 -2.79 -30.58
N LYS A 791 20.92 -3.32 -30.68
CA LYS A 791 19.77 -2.92 -29.85
C LYS A 791 20.02 -3.14 -28.35
N GLY A 792 20.65 -4.26 -27.98
CA GLY A 792 21.02 -4.56 -26.59
C GLY A 792 21.99 -3.54 -26.00
N VAL A 793 23.04 -3.15 -26.74
CA VAL A 793 23.98 -2.11 -26.29
C VAL A 793 23.32 -0.73 -26.21
N LEU A 794 22.49 -0.37 -27.18
CA LEU A 794 21.73 0.89 -27.14
C LEU A 794 20.80 0.92 -25.93
N ALA A 795 20.18 -0.21 -25.56
CA ALA A 795 19.34 -0.32 -24.38
C ALA A 795 20.11 -0.09 -23.08
N ASP A 796 21.30 -0.67 -22.93
CA ASP A 796 22.18 -0.44 -21.77
C ASP A 796 22.54 1.04 -21.60
N ILE A 797 22.89 1.69 -22.70
CA ILE A 797 23.32 3.09 -22.72
C ILE A 797 22.16 3.99 -22.35
N PHE A 798 20.99 3.77 -22.95
CA PHE A 798 19.81 4.60 -22.75
C PHE A 798 19.21 4.44 -21.35
N VAL A 799 18.95 3.19 -20.93
CA VAL A 799 18.35 2.90 -19.61
C VAL A 799 19.34 3.21 -18.49
N GLY A 800 20.61 2.84 -18.66
CA GLY A 800 21.65 3.06 -17.66
C GLY A 800 22.04 4.53 -17.52
N GLY A 801 22.14 5.28 -18.62
CA GLY A 801 22.63 6.66 -18.63
C GLY A 801 21.66 7.71 -18.08
N THR A 802 20.36 7.41 -18.09
CA THR A 802 19.31 8.35 -17.70
C THR A 802 19.14 8.44 -16.19
N ASP A 803 18.54 7.41 -15.58
CA ASP A 803 18.01 7.53 -14.22
C ASP A 803 19.12 7.55 -13.16
N THR A 804 20.23 6.87 -13.41
CA THR A 804 21.35 6.77 -12.47
C THR A 804 22.02 8.12 -12.23
N SER A 805 22.26 8.86 -13.33
CA SER A 805 22.84 10.19 -13.33
C SER A 805 21.91 11.19 -12.66
N ALA A 806 20.62 11.17 -12.99
CA ALA A 806 19.62 12.07 -12.43
C ALA A 806 19.48 11.86 -10.91
N ALA A 807 19.35 10.60 -10.47
CA ALA A 807 19.23 10.25 -9.06
C ALA A 807 20.43 10.74 -8.24
N SER A 808 21.65 10.64 -8.78
CA SER A 808 22.88 11.09 -8.10
C SER A 808 22.84 12.58 -7.78
N VAL A 809 22.46 13.41 -8.77
CA VAL A 809 22.39 14.87 -8.59
C VAL A 809 21.24 15.26 -7.66
N ILE A 810 20.08 14.60 -7.77
CA ILE A 810 18.93 14.84 -6.89
C ILE A 810 19.32 14.57 -5.43
N TRP A 811 20.00 13.45 -5.15
CA TRP A 811 20.45 13.13 -3.80
C TRP A 811 21.54 14.09 -3.31
N ALA A 812 22.50 14.46 -4.16
CA ALA A 812 23.53 15.44 -3.81
C ALA A 812 22.89 16.78 -3.40
N MET A 813 21.97 17.29 -4.21
CA MET A 813 21.23 18.51 -3.89
C MET A 813 20.38 18.37 -2.61
N THR A 814 19.75 17.22 -2.41
CA THR A 814 18.97 16.94 -1.19
C THR A 814 19.85 17.01 0.07
N TYR A 815 21.03 16.39 0.06
CA TYR A 815 21.96 16.45 1.18
C TYR A 815 22.56 17.85 1.36
N LEU A 816 22.92 18.55 0.29
CA LEU A 816 23.40 19.92 0.36
C LEU A 816 22.37 20.86 0.99
N MET A 817 21.10 20.76 0.58
CA MET A 817 19.99 21.55 1.15
C MET A 817 19.76 21.23 2.64
N LYS A 818 19.93 19.97 3.05
CA LYS A 818 19.86 19.55 4.46
C LYS A 818 21.06 20.02 5.30
N HIS A 819 22.18 20.36 4.65
CA HIS A 819 23.41 20.80 5.30
C HIS A 819 23.88 22.17 4.75
N PRO A 820 23.21 23.29 5.11
CA PRO A 820 23.49 24.62 4.54
C PRO A 820 24.94 25.09 4.67
N ARG A 821 25.65 24.65 5.72
CA ARG A 821 27.09 24.95 5.90
C ARG A 821 27.96 24.31 4.80
N VAL A 822 27.67 23.05 4.45
CA VAL A 822 28.34 22.33 3.37
C VAL A 822 28.00 22.96 2.03
N MET A 823 26.71 23.25 1.79
CA MET A 823 26.25 23.96 0.59
C MET A 823 26.96 25.31 0.41
N LYS A 824 27.03 26.11 1.47
CA LYS A 824 27.73 27.40 1.42
C LYS A 824 29.21 27.23 1.05
N LYS A 825 29.89 26.29 1.69
CA LYS A 825 31.31 26.03 1.44
C LYS A 825 31.58 25.52 0.01
N VAL A 826 30.73 24.64 -0.53
CA VAL A 826 30.81 24.23 -1.95
C VAL A 826 30.57 25.42 -2.88
N GLN A 827 29.58 26.26 -2.59
CA GLN A 827 29.31 27.45 -3.40
C GLN A 827 30.45 28.47 -3.36
N GLU A 828 31.10 28.64 -2.21
CA GLU A 828 32.29 29.49 -2.04
C GLU A 828 33.46 28.93 -2.87
N GLU A 829 33.79 27.63 -2.73
CA GLU A 829 34.84 26.99 -3.55
C GLU A 829 34.60 27.20 -5.05
N ILE A 830 33.38 26.91 -5.52
CA ILE A 830 33.04 27.05 -6.94
C ILE A 830 33.22 28.53 -7.35
N ARG A 831 32.59 29.48 -6.65
CA ARG A 831 32.66 30.91 -7.01
C ARG A 831 34.08 31.46 -7.00
N ASP A 832 34.91 31.09 -6.02
CA ASP A 832 36.28 31.58 -5.89
C ASP A 832 37.17 31.05 -7.02
N LEU A 833 37.01 29.78 -7.39
CA LEU A 833 37.85 29.13 -8.41
C LEU A 833 37.39 29.42 -9.84
N THR A 834 36.08 29.60 -10.09
CA THR A 834 35.55 29.97 -11.41
C THR A 834 35.72 31.47 -11.72
N GLY A 835 35.92 32.31 -10.69
CA GLY A 835 36.14 33.75 -10.84
C GLY A 835 34.96 34.49 -11.50
N LYS A 836 35.25 35.48 -12.36
CA LYS A 836 34.23 36.30 -13.05
C LYS A 836 33.63 35.68 -14.32
N LYS A 837 33.96 34.42 -14.63
CA LYS A 837 33.59 33.75 -15.89
C LYS A 837 32.07 33.57 -16.06
N GLY A 838 31.32 33.52 -14.96
CA GLY A 838 29.85 33.45 -14.99
C GLY A 838 29.25 32.10 -15.36
N PHE A 839 30.06 31.13 -15.80
CA PHE A 839 29.67 29.74 -16.04
C PHE A 839 30.82 28.78 -15.69
N VAL A 840 30.48 27.52 -15.41
CA VAL A 840 31.41 26.43 -15.11
C VAL A 840 31.52 25.53 -16.34
N ASP A 841 32.74 25.21 -16.77
CA ASP A 841 32.99 24.19 -17.81
C ASP A 841 33.74 22.96 -17.26
N GLU A 842 33.95 21.96 -18.10
CA GLU A 842 34.61 20.70 -17.70
C GLU A 842 36.07 20.89 -17.22
N ASP A 843 36.76 21.94 -17.66
CA ASP A 843 38.14 22.20 -17.25
C ASP A 843 38.20 22.77 -15.83
N ASP A 844 37.18 23.53 -15.43
CA ASP A 844 37.01 24.04 -14.06
C ASP A 844 36.75 22.91 -13.05
N ILE A 845 36.00 21.87 -13.43
CA ILE A 845 35.58 20.76 -12.53
C ILE A 845 36.77 20.10 -11.83
N ARG A 846 37.91 19.96 -12.52
CA ARG A 846 39.13 19.33 -11.99
C ARG A 846 39.73 20.07 -10.80
N ARG A 847 39.34 21.33 -10.58
CA ARG A 847 39.83 22.20 -9.50
C ARG A 847 38.93 22.16 -8.27
N PHE A 848 37.69 21.67 -8.37
CA PHE A 848 36.71 21.67 -7.27
C PHE A 848 36.86 20.44 -6.35
N SER A 849 37.94 20.43 -5.57
CA SER A 849 38.26 19.33 -4.65
C SER A 849 37.17 19.05 -3.61
N TYR A 850 36.53 20.09 -3.06
CA TYR A 850 35.51 19.95 -2.03
C TYR A 850 34.16 19.52 -2.63
N LEU A 851 33.82 19.98 -3.84
CA LEU A 851 32.69 19.43 -4.59
C LEU A 851 32.88 17.92 -4.84
N GLU A 852 34.08 17.48 -5.22
CA GLU A 852 34.38 16.06 -5.42
C GLU A 852 34.15 15.25 -4.14
N ASP A 853 34.59 15.76 -2.98
CA ASP A 853 34.34 15.15 -1.67
C ASP A 853 32.84 15.09 -1.33
N VAL A 854 32.07 16.12 -1.67
CA VAL A 854 30.61 16.12 -1.49
C VAL A 854 29.93 15.07 -2.36
N VAL A 855 30.35 14.91 -3.62
CA VAL A 855 29.83 13.87 -4.51
C VAL A 855 30.14 12.48 -3.96
N LYS A 856 31.39 12.25 -3.51
CA LYS A 856 31.81 10.98 -2.89
C LYS A 856 30.99 10.67 -1.64
N GLU A 857 30.81 11.63 -0.75
CA GLU A 857 30.05 11.45 0.49
C GLU A 857 28.55 11.21 0.22
N THR A 858 27.99 11.90 -0.77
CA THR A 858 26.62 11.65 -1.25
C THR A 858 26.48 10.20 -1.72
N MET A 859 27.38 9.72 -2.59
CA MET A 859 27.34 8.35 -3.10
C MET A 859 27.62 7.30 -2.02
N ARG A 860 28.39 7.64 -0.97
CA ARG A 860 28.59 6.78 0.20
C ARG A 860 27.31 6.61 1.01
N LEU A 861 26.56 7.69 1.20
CA LEU A 861 25.29 7.68 1.95
C LEU A 861 24.14 7.09 1.13
N GLN A 862 24.10 7.40 -0.16
CA GLN A 862 23.06 7.00 -1.08
C GLN A 862 23.67 6.48 -2.39
N PRO A 863 24.12 5.23 -2.41
CA PRO A 863 24.58 4.61 -3.64
C PRO A 863 23.40 4.49 -4.62
N VAL A 864 23.68 4.77 -5.90
CA VAL A 864 22.66 4.76 -6.97
C VAL A 864 22.04 3.37 -7.14
N ALA A 865 22.87 2.33 -7.02
CA ALA A 865 22.45 0.94 -7.00
C ALA A 865 22.82 0.31 -5.64
N PRO A 866 21.96 0.43 -4.61
CA PRO A 866 22.25 -0.09 -3.27
C PRO A 866 22.35 -1.61 -3.21
N LEU A 867 21.76 -2.31 -4.18
CA LEU A 867 21.99 -3.72 -4.46
C LEU A 867 22.55 -3.85 -5.87
N LEU A 868 23.72 -4.49 -6.01
CA LEU A 868 24.31 -4.73 -7.32
C LEU A 868 23.49 -5.77 -8.09
N VAL A 869 23.54 -5.70 -9.43
CA VAL A 869 22.96 -6.73 -10.30
C VAL A 869 23.48 -8.11 -9.88
N PRO A 870 22.58 -9.10 -9.68
CA PRO A 870 22.97 -10.44 -9.24
C PRO A 870 24.05 -11.08 -10.10
N ARG A 871 24.85 -11.92 -9.47
CA ARG A 871 25.95 -12.66 -10.09
C ARG A 871 25.66 -14.15 -10.00
N GLU A 872 26.08 -14.89 -11.00
CA GLU A 872 26.06 -16.34 -11.00
C GLU A 872 27.48 -16.87 -10.87
N THR A 873 27.67 -17.82 -9.96
CA THR A 873 28.95 -18.46 -9.77
C THR A 873 29.17 -19.49 -10.87
N ILE A 874 30.29 -19.40 -11.60
CA ILE A 874 30.63 -20.30 -12.72
C ILE A 874 31.18 -21.64 -12.21
N ASP A 875 32.01 -21.60 -11.16
CA ASP A 875 32.71 -22.75 -10.60
C ASP A 875 32.65 -22.79 -9.07
N LYS A 876 32.95 -23.94 -8.46
CA LYS A 876 33.06 -24.05 -7.01
C LYS A 876 34.18 -23.13 -6.49
N CYS A 877 33.85 -22.31 -5.50
CA CYS A 877 34.76 -21.40 -4.84
C CYS A 877 34.73 -21.65 -3.32
N VAL A 878 35.89 -21.61 -2.67
CA VAL A 878 36.03 -21.67 -1.21
C VAL A 878 36.39 -20.27 -0.74
N LEU A 879 35.56 -19.70 0.14
CA LEU A 879 35.78 -18.41 0.77
C LEU A 879 36.08 -18.61 2.25
N ASP A 880 37.06 -17.88 2.79
CA ASP A 880 37.40 -17.96 4.21
C ASP A 880 36.28 -17.39 5.10
N GLY A 881 35.73 -18.21 6.00
CA GLY A 881 34.67 -17.80 6.92
C GLY A 881 34.19 -18.92 7.85
N PRO A 882 33.40 -18.58 8.89
CA PRO A 882 32.76 -19.58 9.75
C PRO A 882 31.82 -20.47 8.94
N CYS A 883 31.83 -21.75 9.27
CA CYS A 883 31.10 -22.80 8.56
C CYS A 883 29.94 -23.33 9.40
N GLU A 884 28.73 -23.36 8.85
CA GLU A 884 27.65 -24.19 9.42
C GLU A 884 27.42 -25.41 8.52
N VAL A 885 27.41 -26.60 9.13
CA VAL A 885 27.02 -27.85 8.47
C VAL A 885 25.51 -27.96 8.55
N SER A 886 24.82 -28.03 7.40
CA SER A 886 23.37 -28.21 7.39
C SER A 886 22.99 -29.64 7.77
N TYR A 887 22.70 -29.84 9.07
CA TYR A 887 22.07 -31.08 9.56
C TYR A 887 20.55 -30.95 9.46
N TRP A 888 20.01 -31.12 8.26
CA TRP A 888 18.60 -31.42 8.07
C TRP A 888 18.49 -32.44 6.94
N THR A 889 18.12 -33.67 7.30
CA THR A 889 17.29 -34.60 6.50
C THR A 889 17.38 -36.06 6.96
N ALA A 890 18.45 -36.51 7.62
CA ALA A 890 18.60 -37.95 7.96
C ALA A 890 17.69 -38.43 9.10
N GLU A 891 17.70 -37.77 10.27
CA GLU A 891 17.00 -38.26 11.46
C GLU A 891 15.48 -38.07 11.40
N VAL A 892 15.01 -36.94 10.86
CA VAL A 892 13.55 -36.66 10.74
C VAL A 892 12.92 -37.54 9.66
N ALA A 893 13.64 -37.83 8.56
CA ALA A 893 13.14 -38.76 7.55
C ALA A 893 13.11 -40.20 8.09
N GLU A 894 14.12 -40.64 8.82
CA GLU A 894 14.15 -42.01 9.39
C GLU A 894 13.03 -42.22 10.43
N LEU A 895 12.72 -41.19 11.23
CA LEU A 895 11.60 -41.17 12.17
C LEU A 895 10.24 -41.24 11.45
N VAL A 896 10.03 -40.41 10.43
CA VAL A 896 8.78 -40.40 9.63
C VAL A 896 8.62 -41.69 8.83
N THR A 897 9.71 -42.27 8.33
CA THR A 897 9.68 -43.52 7.55
C THR A 897 9.30 -44.72 8.43
N ARG A 898 9.77 -44.75 9.69
CA ARG A 898 9.48 -45.84 10.63
C ARG A 898 8.02 -45.80 11.11
N GLU A 899 7.50 -44.61 11.42
CA GLU A 899 6.12 -44.41 11.86
C GLU A 899 5.11 -44.60 10.70
N MET A 900 5.44 -44.20 9.47
CA MET A 900 4.57 -44.45 8.31
C MET A 900 4.58 -45.92 7.85
N LEU A 901 5.66 -46.67 8.07
CA LEU A 901 5.68 -48.12 7.79
C LEU A 901 4.73 -48.87 8.73
N LEU A 902 4.60 -48.43 9.98
CA LEU A 902 3.65 -48.96 10.96
C LEU A 902 2.21 -48.68 10.54
N VAL A 903 1.92 -47.47 10.03
CA VAL A 903 0.61 -47.12 9.47
C VAL A 903 0.30 -47.95 8.21
N GLN A 904 1.30 -48.18 7.36
CA GLN A 904 1.11 -48.97 6.15
C GLN A 904 0.89 -50.46 6.46
N LEU A 905 1.62 -51.04 7.42
CA LEU A 905 1.38 -52.39 7.93
C LEU A 905 -0.01 -52.51 8.58
N TRP A 906 -0.46 -51.47 9.29
CA TRP A 906 -1.81 -51.42 9.88
C TRP A 906 -2.91 -51.39 8.81
N VAL A 907 -2.74 -50.60 7.74
CA VAL A 907 -3.68 -50.55 6.60
C VAL A 907 -3.69 -51.86 5.82
N THR A 908 -2.55 -52.54 5.69
CA THR A 908 -2.45 -53.84 4.98
C THR A 908 -3.12 -54.95 5.79
N ALA A 909 -2.96 -54.97 7.12
CA ALA A 909 -3.62 -55.92 8.02
C ALA A 909 -5.15 -55.73 8.08
N LEU A 910 -5.64 -54.48 7.95
CA LEU A 910 -7.07 -54.18 7.83
C LEU A 910 -7.66 -54.63 6.49
N ALA A 911 -6.87 -54.59 5.42
CA ALA A 911 -7.30 -55.02 4.09
C ALA A 911 -7.36 -56.55 3.94
N GLU A 912 -6.54 -57.31 4.67
CA GLU A 912 -6.57 -58.77 4.67
C GLU A 912 -7.71 -59.36 5.52
N HIS A 913 -8.23 -58.64 6.52
CA HIS A 913 -9.25 -59.16 7.44
C HIS A 913 -10.71 -58.98 7.00
N HIS A 914 -10.96 -58.29 5.89
CA HIS A 914 -12.30 -58.15 5.32
C HIS A 914 -12.27 -58.63 3.87
N TYR A 915 -12.40 -59.94 3.62
CA TYR A 915 -13.16 -60.53 2.50
C TYR A 915 -12.93 -62.05 2.43
N THR A 916 -13.88 -62.85 2.90
CA THR A 916 -14.50 -63.98 2.17
C THR A 916 -15.64 -64.58 3.01
N PRO A 917 -16.88 -64.64 2.49
CA PRO A 917 -17.93 -65.52 3.00
C PRO A 917 -18.10 -66.70 2.03
N LEU A 918 -18.05 -67.95 2.53
CA LEU A 918 -18.70 -69.12 1.89
C LEU A 918 -18.82 -70.30 2.87
N ASP A 919 -20.09 -70.60 3.17
CA ASP A 919 -20.74 -71.89 3.37
C ASP A 919 -20.32 -72.91 4.45
N CYS A 920 -21.31 -73.13 5.33
CA CYS A 920 -21.77 -74.40 5.90
C CYS A 920 -21.04 -75.04 7.11
N ILE A 921 -21.92 -75.44 8.05
CA ILE A 921 -21.84 -76.52 9.06
C ILE A 921 -21.53 -76.15 10.53
N ASP A 922 -22.60 -76.34 11.30
CA ASP A 922 -22.79 -76.80 12.69
C ASP A 922 -22.32 -76.06 13.94
N ALA A 923 -23.22 -76.19 14.90
CA ALA A 923 -23.24 -75.67 16.25
C ALA A 923 -22.24 -76.37 17.16
N GLU A 924 -21.39 -75.58 17.82
CA GLU A 924 -20.95 -75.70 19.23
C GLU A 924 -19.86 -74.63 19.47
N LEU A 925 -19.71 -74.16 20.72
CA LEU A 925 -18.80 -73.11 21.21
C LEU A 925 -19.34 -71.66 21.24
N VAL A 926 -20.31 -71.44 22.14
CA VAL A 926 -20.72 -70.10 22.60
C VAL A 926 -19.90 -69.59 23.80
N ASP A 927 -18.97 -70.36 24.38
CA ASP A 927 -18.38 -69.99 25.69
C ASP A 927 -16.97 -69.37 25.68
N LEU A 928 -16.43 -69.00 24.51
CA LEU A 928 -15.08 -68.41 24.39
C LEU A 928 -15.04 -66.95 23.93
N HIS A 929 -16.17 -66.37 23.49
CA HIS A 929 -16.21 -64.98 22.99
C HIS A 929 -16.24 -63.92 24.11
N HIS A 930 -16.65 -64.25 25.34
CA HIS A 930 -16.72 -63.27 26.42
C HIS A 930 -15.39 -62.95 27.12
N GLN A 931 -14.37 -63.83 27.02
CA GLN A 931 -13.03 -63.56 27.56
C GLN A 931 -12.11 -62.82 26.56
N ALA A 932 -12.38 -62.91 25.26
CA ALA A 932 -11.61 -62.21 24.23
C ALA A 932 -11.91 -60.71 24.15
N ASP A 933 -13.18 -60.32 24.33
CA ASP A 933 -13.60 -58.90 24.29
C ASP A 933 -13.04 -58.08 25.47
N ILE A 934 -12.94 -58.68 26.66
CA ILE A 934 -12.42 -57.97 27.85
C ILE A 934 -10.90 -57.75 27.74
N GLN A 935 -10.15 -58.68 27.12
CA GLN A 935 -8.72 -58.48 26.85
C GLN A 935 -8.46 -57.50 25.70
N GLN A 936 -9.32 -57.47 24.67
CA GLN A 936 -9.22 -56.49 23.58
C GLN A 936 -9.47 -55.06 24.06
N VAL A 937 -10.46 -54.83 24.92
CA VAL A 937 -10.74 -53.50 25.46
C VAL A 937 -9.63 -53.03 26.42
N LEU A 938 -9.09 -53.92 27.26
CA LEU A 938 -7.97 -53.59 28.15
C LEU A 938 -6.64 -53.30 27.41
N MET A 939 -6.39 -53.98 26.28
CA MET A 939 -5.23 -53.68 25.42
C MET A 939 -5.39 -52.34 24.69
N LYS A 940 -6.62 -52.03 24.25
CA LYS A 940 -6.92 -50.79 23.53
C LYS A 940 -6.71 -49.57 24.42
N ASP A 941 -7.15 -49.61 25.68
CA ASP A 941 -6.96 -48.51 26.63
C ASP A 941 -5.51 -48.35 27.10
N LYS A 942 -4.77 -49.46 27.31
CA LYS A 942 -3.33 -49.38 27.61
C LYS A 942 -2.50 -48.87 26.44
N MET A 943 -2.87 -49.21 25.20
CA MET A 943 -2.21 -48.69 24.00
C MET A 943 -2.58 -47.23 23.74
N LEU A 944 -3.81 -46.81 24.02
CA LEU A 944 -4.22 -45.40 23.92
C LEU A 944 -3.44 -44.53 24.93
N GLN A 945 -3.23 -45.01 26.16
CA GLN A 945 -2.42 -44.30 27.16
C GLN A 945 -0.93 -44.23 26.78
N LEU A 946 -0.37 -45.27 26.15
CA LEU A 946 1.00 -45.26 25.65
C LEU A 946 1.18 -44.33 24.45
N VAL A 947 0.19 -44.26 23.56
CA VAL A 947 0.16 -43.35 22.41
C VAL A 947 -0.01 -41.90 22.88
N GLN A 948 -0.87 -41.64 23.86
CA GLN A 948 -1.03 -40.32 24.48
C GLN A 948 0.26 -39.86 25.16
N ALA A 949 0.93 -40.74 25.91
CA ALA A 949 2.20 -40.43 26.57
C ALA A 949 3.37 -40.22 25.58
N ALA A 950 3.33 -40.89 24.41
CA ALA A 950 4.28 -40.66 23.32
C ALA A 950 4.02 -39.34 22.59
N LEU A 951 2.74 -39.00 22.36
CA LEU A 951 2.31 -37.71 21.81
C LEU A 951 2.66 -36.55 22.74
N ASP A 952 2.46 -36.70 24.04
CA ASP A 952 2.81 -35.67 25.03
C ASP A 952 4.33 -35.49 25.12
N LYS A 953 5.13 -36.57 25.05
CA LYS A 953 6.59 -36.46 24.94
C LYS A 953 7.06 -35.82 23.63
N MET A 954 6.40 -36.10 22.51
CA MET A 954 6.69 -35.46 21.22
C MET A 954 6.31 -33.99 21.25
N LEU A 955 5.15 -33.63 21.81
CA LEU A 955 4.71 -32.25 21.99
C LEU A 955 5.65 -31.48 22.92
N GLN A 956 6.09 -32.10 24.03
CA GLN A 956 7.05 -31.48 24.95
C GLN A 956 8.43 -31.25 24.28
N GLN A 957 8.94 -32.21 23.50
CA GLN A 957 10.20 -32.04 22.75
C GLN A 957 10.11 -31.07 21.58
N VAL A 958 8.91 -30.88 21.00
CA VAL A 958 8.64 -29.86 19.99
C VAL A 958 8.56 -28.48 20.64
N VAL A 959 7.87 -28.35 21.77
CA VAL A 959 7.73 -27.10 22.53
C VAL A 959 9.07 -26.63 23.11
N ASP A 960 9.87 -27.53 23.66
CA ASP A 960 11.19 -27.20 24.25
C ASP A 960 12.25 -26.80 23.19
N ASN A 961 12.06 -27.15 21.92
CA ASN A 961 12.93 -26.76 20.80
C ASN A 961 12.38 -25.59 19.95
N TRP A 962 11.16 -25.10 20.21
CA TRP A 962 10.45 -24.09 19.41
C TRP A 962 9.99 -22.88 20.24
N SER A 963 10.80 -22.42 21.19
CA SER A 963 10.45 -21.26 22.01
C SER A 963 10.53 -19.89 21.29
N ASP A 964 10.76 -19.82 19.97
CA ASP A 964 10.91 -18.54 19.24
C ASP A 964 10.26 -18.49 17.82
N VAL A 965 9.34 -19.41 17.47
CA VAL A 965 8.82 -19.48 16.07
C VAL A 965 7.29 -19.66 15.97
N GLU A 966 6.50 -19.03 16.83
CA GLU A 966 5.03 -19.01 16.65
C GLU A 966 4.52 -18.00 15.59
N LEU A 967 5.41 -17.27 14.91
CA LEU A 967 5.03 -16.14 14.04
C LEU A 967 4.98 -16.42 12.52
N TYR A 968 5.24 -17.64 12.04
CA TYR A 968 5.46 -17.86 10.60
C TYR A 968 4.81 -19.09 9.94
N PHE A 969 3.99 -19.87 10.66
CA PHE A 969 3.34 -21.06 10.09
C PHE A 969 2.24 -20.84 9.02
N PRO A 970 1.53 -19.70 8.91
CA PRO A 970 0.55 -19.50 7.82
C PRO A 970 1.18 -19.34 6.43
N TYR A 971 2.45 -18.97 6.35
CA TYR A 971 3.10 -18.56 5.09
C TYR A 971 3.64 -19.71 4.23
N VAL A 972 3.73 -20.94 4.77
CA VAL A 972 4.17 -22.12 4.00
C VAL A 972 3.03 -22.66 3.11
N ALA A 973 1.77 -22.49 3.53
CA ALA A 973 0.61 -22.98 2.78
C ALA A 973 0.22 -22.10 1.57
N TYR A 974 0.80 -20.90 1.44
CA TYR A 974 0.55 -20.02 0.30
C TYR A 974 1.52 -20.27 -0.88
N ALA A 975 2.49 -21.19 -0.72
CA ALA A 975 3.40 -21.54 -1.81
C ALA A 975 3.66 -23.05 -1.99
N MET A 976 2.87 -23.90 -1.32
CA MET A 976 2.56 -25.24 -1.82
C MET A 976 1.21 -25.15 -2.52
#